data_AF-A0A9D1NKY4-F1
#
_entry.id   AF-A0A9D1NKY4-F1
#
_cell.length_a   1.000
_cell.length_b   1.000
_cell.length_c   1.000
_cell.angle_alpha   90.00
_cell.angle_beta   90.00
_cell.angle_gamma   90.00
#
_symmetry.space_group_name_H-M   'P 1'
#
loop_
_entity.id
_entity.type
_entity.pdbx_description
1 polymer ?
#
loop_
_entity_poly.entity_id
_entity_poly.type
_entity_poly.pdbx_seq_one_letter_code
_entity_poly.pdbx_strand_id
1 'polypeptide(L)'
;MEAQTVFYLTDAAEATPDFLQELEYGLSDLFQAFCREHFTFEDPLDYPGLRLIAVRTPQELEDALFGAQDDRHILSEAGCGCCLFLLDDELGGRPLFEHAIAGLPIPTWFLTFFPAIPKVLVTRPGHAKLHLPSRRWSQKPFSVLANPVRHRERLGHLFASFWLPRFWDALRQYVRRRAGTAWHTPGHNNGNAFERSPFLHGFHDAFSSMIFRTDLSVSVESLGDLSDPEGRSPLSQAQRLASEIFGTAQSCFVTNGTSTSNKAMLMTLLRPGEVVLLDRNCHKSVHHAVVMAGAVPRYLPARFNARLGVWGPVALEDLRAELDRAAALPEAARPKMLVITTCTYEGILYPVWEIGRLCERAGLLFYADEAWAPYLAFHPYYTRTLEDGVARRYNAVSEVGGAHLSVQSTHKALAAFSQASMIHVSNRFKALLETDASRPYRWLRRRFHLHGHGSYEKFSHDLHEMLRYWHSTSPHYPTLATLDIAGVQMRLEGLRLLEERLHWVADFQRRVADLVGRPIHECIVGLRAIVGEDPKWKEQGYFHDPLKMILAFRDAASCDAFRRLLHRSHIQWEKATPVTVLFLVTVGTVREHFEYLFRCIRQMRDAIGLPERPPADADVLERAVAGQPVVLPRDAALCDGELVPLAQSEGRIASQLLVPYPPGIPVFIPGLRITRPMIQLILDVIARCGADAVHGLFVRGKRPFVEVLNRDEEDRVHRLDPAP
;
A
#
# COMPACT_ATOMS: atom_id res chain seq x y z
N MET A 1 -13.14 10.93 23.75
CA MET A 1 -12.02 10.24 23.07
C MET A 1 -11.07 9.76 24.15
N GLU A 2 -10.58 8.53 24.06
CA GLU A 2 -9.56 8.03 25.00
C GLU A 2 -8.24 8.78 24.79
N ALA A 3 -7.48 8.94 25.88
CA ALA A 3 -6.19 9.63 25.88
C ALA A 3 -5.17 8.91 24.99
N GLN A 4 -4.27 9.68 24.37
CA GLN A 4 -3.13 9.12 23.65
C GLN A 4 -2.01 8.80 24.65
N THR A 5 -1.30 7.69 24.46
CA THR A 5 -0.29 7.18 25.39
C THR A 5 1.13 7.60 24.97
N VAL A 6 1.89 8.09 25.93
CA VAL A 6 3.34 8.29 25.85
C VAL A 6 4.02 7.28 26.74
N PHE A 7 4.85 6.41 26.18
CA PHE A 7 5.69 5.51 26.98
C PHE A 7 7.02 6.18 27.29
N TYR A 8 7.44 6.16 28.56
CA TYR A 8 8.73 6.67 28.99
C TYR A 8 9.56 5.55 29.62
N LEU A 9 10.57 5.07 28.88
CA LEU A 9 11.54 4.12 29.38
C LEU A 9 12.65 4.85 30.13
N THR A 10 12.63 4.75 31.46
CA THR A 10 13.56 5.46 32.36
C THR A 10 13.74 4.72 33.68
N ASP A 11 14.98 4.52 34.11
CA ASP A 11 15.33 4.05 35.46
C ASP A 11 15.96 5.16 36.31
N ALA A 12 15.92 6.40 35.83
CA ALA A 12 16.47 7.56 36.51
C ALA A 12 15.77 7.81 37.86
N ALA A 13 16.56 8.17 38.88
CA ALA A 13 16.06 8.45 40.23
C ALA A 13 15.16 9.69 40.26
N GLU A 14 15.38 10.64 39.35
CA GLU A 14 14.60 11.86 39.18
C GLU A 14 13.22 11.62 38.58
N ALA A 15 12.95 10.42 38.04
CA ALA A 15 11.63 10.02 37.58
C ALA A 15 10.72 9.65 38.77
N THR A 16 10.51 10.61 39.67
CA THR A 16 9.60 10.51 40.82
C THR A 16 8.14 10.62 40.37
N PRO A 17 7.16 10.14 41.17
CA PRO A 17 5.75 10.27 40.84
C PRO A 17 5.32 11.72 40.54
N ASP A 18 5.77 12.68 41.35
CA ASP A 18 5.47 14.10 41.16
C ASP A 18 6.02 14.63 39.84
N PHE A 19 7.27 14.29 39.51
CA PHE A 19 7.87 14.69 38.24
C PHE A 19 7.12 14.09 37.03
N LEU A 20 6.77 12.81 37.08
CA LEU A 20 6.05 12.14 36.00
C LEU A 20 4.67 12.76 35.80
N GLN A 21 3.99 13.12 36.88
CA GLN A 21 2.70 13.80 36.84
C GLN A 21 2.83 15.22 36.23
N GLU A 22 3.82 16.01 36.63
CA GLU A 22 4.08 17.33 36.04
C GLU A 22 4.43 17.23 34.55
N LEU A 23 5.23 16.23 34.17
CA LEU A 23 5.59 15.96 32.77
C LEU A 23 4.35 15.59 31.95
N GLU A 24 3.48 14.72 32.47
CA GLU A 24 2.22 14.34 31.82
C GLU A 24 1.34 15.56 31.56
N TYR A 25 1.05 16.36 32.59
CA TYR A 25 0.24 17.57 32.46
C TYR A 25 0.85 18.56 31.46
N GLY A 26 2.16 18.80 31.57
CA GLY A 26 2.87 19.71 30.68
C GLY A 26 2.84 19.27 29.21
N LEU A 27 3.07 17.98 28.94
CA LEU A 27 3.02 17.44 27.57
C LEU A 27 1.58 17.42 27.03
N SER A 28 0.61 17.04 27.86
CA SER A 28 -0.81 16.98 27.51
C SER A 28 -1.34 18.36 27.11
N ASP A 29 -1.09 19.39 27.93
CA ASP A 29 -1.50 20.77 27.66
C ASP A 29 -0.92 21.29 26.34
N LEU A 30 0.37 21.02 26.12
CA LEU A 30 1.07 21.42 24.90
C LEU A 30 0.54 20.68 23.67
N PHE A 31 0.24 19.39 23.80
CA PHE A 31 -0.27 18.58 22.70
C PHE A 31 -1.67 19.03 22.30
N GLN A 32 -2.55 19.24 23.28
CA GLN A 32 -3.88 19.78 23.02
C GLN A 32 -3.82 21.20 22.43
N ALA A 33 -2.90 22.06 22.89
CA ALA A 33 -2.70 23.38 22.31
C ALA A 33 -2.26 23.28 20.83
N PHE A 34 -1.29 22.41 20.53
CA PHE A 34 -0.86 22.10 19.16
C PHE A 34 -2.04 21.62 18.31
N CYS A 35 -2.85 20.69 18.82
CA CYS A 35 -4.00 20.16 18.09
C CYS A 35 -5.06 21.23 17.80
N ARG A 36 -5.39 22.07 18.80
CA ARG A 36 -6.33 23.21 18.61
C ARG A 36 -5.83 24.21 17.58
N GLU A 37 -4.53 24.46 17.52
CA GLU A 37 -3.95 25.38 16.55
C GLU A 37 -4.01 24.83 15.11
N HIS A 38 -3.69 23.55 14.93
CA HIS A 38 -3.42 22.98 13.61
C HIS A 38 -4.53 22.11 13.01
N PHE A 39 -5.34 21.45 13.83
CA PHE A 39 -6.38 20.52 13.35
C PHE A 39 -7.81 21.08 13.44
N THR A 40 -8.04 22.19 14.14
CA THR A 40 -9.38 22.80 14.26
C THR A 40 -9.63 23.85 13.18
N PHE A 41 -10.82 23.84 12.57
CA PHE A 41 -11.21 24.82 11.56
C PHE A 41 -12.14 25.91 12.12
N GLU A 42 -13.24 25.51 12.77
CA GLU A 42 -14.29 26.42 13.27
C GLU A 42 -14.63 26.15 14.75
N ASP A 43 -15.24 25.00 15.05
CA ASP A 43 -15.68 24.68 16.40
C ASP A 43 -14.56 24.07 17.24
N PRO A 44 -14.36 24.50 18.51
CA PRO A 44 -13.35 23.91 19.39
C PRO A 44 -13.67 22.43 19.64
N LEU A 45 -12.80 21.58 19.13
CA LEU A 45 -12.79 20.16 19.45
C LEU A 45 -12.05 19.95 20.78
N ASP A 46 -12.62 19.13 21.65
CA ASP A 46 -11.93 18.66 22.85
C ASP A 46 -10.98 17.51 22.49
N TYR A 47 -9.74 17.86 22.15
CA TYR A 47 -8.72 16.86 21.80
C TYR A 47 -8.32 16.03 23.03
N PRO A 48 -8.13 14.71 22.87
CA PRO A 48 -7.64 13.89 23.98
C PRO A 48 -6.27 14.39 24.45
N GLY A 49 -6.08 14.38 25.77
CA GLY A 49 -4.77 14.62 26.37
C GLY A 49 -3.78 13.49 26.12
N LEU A 50 -2.55 13.69 26.61
CA LEU A 50 -1.53 12.66 26.69
C LEU A 50 -1.55 12.00 28.07
N ARG A 51 -1.44 10.67 28.11
CA ARG A 51 -1.24 9.86 29.31
C ARG A 51 0.18 9.31 29.30
N LEU A 52 0.95 9.56 30.36
CA LEU A 52 2.32 9.10 30.48
C LEU A 52 2.36 7.75 31.23
N ILE A 53 3.03 6.76 30.63
CA ILE A 53 3.28 5.47 31.25
C ILE A 53 4.79 5.31 31.36
N ALA A 54 5.31 5.45 32.58
CA ALA A 54 6.72 5.20 32.87
C ALA A 54 6.96 3.70 33.09
N VAL A 55 8.00 3.18 32.43
CA VAL A 55 8.47 1.80 32.55
C VAL A 55 9.96 1.83 32.84
N ARG A 56 10.43 0.90 33.69
CA ARG A 56 11.80 0.89 34.21
C ARG A 56 12.73 0.00 33.42
N THR A 57 12.18 -1.01 32.73
CA THR A 57 12.98 -1.98 31.99
C THR A 57 12.45 -2.16 30.56
N PRO A 58 13.30 -2.62 29.62
CA PRO A 58 12.85 -2.95 28.28
C PRO A 58 11.75 -4.04 28.26
N GLN A 59 11.75 -4.96 29.23
CA GLN A 59 10.70 -5.98 29.38
C GLN A 59 9.38 -5.36 29.82
N GLU A 60 9.39 -4.47 30.81
CA GLU A 60 8.17 -3.76 31.24
C GLU A 60 7.57 -2.92 30.09
N LEU A 61 8.40 -2.36 29.22
CA LEU A 61 7.92 -1.67 28.02
C LEU A 61 7.17 -2.61 27.09
N GLU A 62 7.73 -3.79 26.81
CA GLU A 62 7.11 -4.81 25.98
C GLU A 62 5.77 -5.29 26.58
N ASP A 63 5.78 -5.61 27.87
CA ASP A 63 4.60 -6.08 28.61
C ASP A 63 3.50 -5.01 28.70
N ALA A 64 3.87 -3.72 28.71
CA ALA A 64 2.90 -2.64 28.74
C ALA A 64 2.32 -2.31 27.35
N LEU A 65 3.07 -2.57 26.27
CA LEU A 65 2.62 -2.36 24.89
C LEU A 65 1.71 -3.47 24.39
N PHE A 66 2.02 -4.71 24.74
CA PHE A 66 1.26 -5.88 24.31
C PHE A 66 0.31 -6.38 25.40
N GLY A 67 -0.79 -6.99 25.00
CA GLY A 67 -1.72 -7.66 25.90
C GLY A 67 -1.19 -9.04 26.31
N ALA A 68 -1.99 -10.09 26.09
CA ALA A 68 -1.49 -11.45 26.20
C ALA A 68 -0.45 -11.70 25.09
N GLN A 69 0.74 -12.21 25.44
CA GLN A 69 1.74 -12.56 24.43
C GLN A 69 1.21 -13.68 23.52
N ASP A 70 1.00 -13.34 22.25
CA ASP A 70 0.66 -14.27 21.18
C ASP A 70 1.53 -14.01 19.93
N ASP A 71 1.48 -14.93 18.96
CA ASP A 71 2.24 -14.81 17.69
C ASP A 71 1.81 -13.61 16.81
N ARG A 72 0.79 -12.85 17.24
CA ARG A 72 0.15 -11.79 16.47
C ARG A 72 0.28 -10.42 17.11
N HIS A 73 0.91 -10.33 18.27
CA HIS A 73 1.28 -9.07 18.91
C HIS A 73 0.06 -8.17 19.13
N ILE A 74 -1.00 -8.74 19.71
CA ILE A 74 -2.20 -8.00 20.13
C ILE A 74 -1.80 -6.92 21.16
N LEU A 75 -2.28 -5.71 20.96
CA LEU A 75 -1.93 -4.55 21.77
C LEU A 75 -2.74 -4.52 23.06
N SER A 76 -2.13 -3.97 24.11
CA SER A 76 -2.87 -3.55 25.30
C SER A 76 -3.67 -2.27 24.99
N GLU A 77 -4.60 -1.87 25.86
CA GLU A 77 -5.30 -0.58 25.75
C GLU A 77 -4.31 0.60 25.66
N ALA A 78 -3.25 0.57 26.48
CA ALA A 78 -2.19 1.56 26.45
C ALA A 78 -1.39 1.52 25.13
N GLY A 79 -1.11 0.32 24.61
CA GLY A 79 -0.44 0.10 23.33
C GLY A 79 -1.23 0.64 22.15
N CYS A 80 -2.55 0.47 22.13
CA CYS A 80 -3.45 1.02 21.11
C CYS A 80 -3.33 2.55 21.01
N GLY A 81 -3.25 3.23 22.16
CA GLY A 81 -3.10 4.68 22.24
C GLY A 81 -1.67 5.17 22.03
N CYS A 82 -0.67 4.31 21.84
CA CYS A 82 0.73 4.75 21.79
C CYS A 82 0.99 5.70 20.62
N CYS A 83 1.36 6.95 20.93
CA CYS A 83 1.67 7.96 19.93
C CYS A 83 3.11 8.50 20.02
N LEU A 84 3.83 8.23 21.12
CA LEU A 84 5.20 8.73 21.34
C LEU A 84 5.97 7.82 22.31
N PHE A 85 7.26 7.61 22.01
CA PHE A 85 8.22 7.03 22.95
C PHE A 85 9.22 8.08 23.43
N LEU A 86 9.38 8.18 24.75
CA LEU A 86 10.50 8.85 25.41
C LEU A 86 11.43 7.76 25.94
N LEU A 87 12.72 7.88 25.66
CA LEU A 87 13.70 6.83 25.98
C LEU A 87 14.95 7.50 26.54
N ASP A 88 15.35 7.17 27.77
CA ASP A 88 16.63 7.63 28.28
C ASP A 88 17.80 7.03 27.49
N ASP A 89 18.87 7.81 27.33
CA ASP A 89 20.07 7.39 26.59
C ASP A 89 20.93 6.36 27.33
N GLU A 90 20.69 6.17 28.62
CA GLU A 90 21.30 5.16 29.46
C GLU A 90 20.22 4.48 30.32
N LEU A 91 20.35 3.16 30.52
CA LEU A 91 19.54 2.37 31.43
C LEU A 91 20.46 1.41 32.18
N GLY A 92 20.35 1.35 33.51
CA GLY A 92 21.10 0.45 34.38
C GLY A 92 22.61 0.64 34.27
N GLY A 93 23.08 1.87 34.09
CA GLY A 93 24.51 2.18 33.94
C GLY A 93 25.08 1.90 32.54
N ARG A 94 24.25 1.57 31.54
CA ARG A 94 24.68 1.19 30.18
C ARG A 94 23.88 1.90 29.10
N PRO A 95 24.51 2.27 27.96
CA PRO A 95 23.81 2.95 26.89
C PRO A 95 22.57 2.21 26.39
N LEU A 96 21.49 2.93 26.09
CA LEU A 96 20.20 2.38 25.65
C LEU A 96 20.33 1.34 24.53
N PHE A 97 21.19 1.62 23.55
CA PHE A 97 21.34 0.77 22.36
C PHE A 97 22.14 -0.51 22.60
N GLU A 98 22.70 -0.72 23.81
CA GLU A 98 23.27 -1.99 24.24
C GLU A 98 22.21 -2.95 24.83
N HIS A 99 21.00 -2.46 25.09
CA HIS A 99 19.88 -3.27 25.55
C HIS A 99 19.09 -3.87 24.39
N ALA A 100 18.34 -4.93 24.69
CA ALA A 100 17.52 -5.65 23.73
C ALA A 100 16.12 -5.94 24.30
N ILE A 101 15.14 -6.07 23.41
CA ILE A 101 13.78 -6.53 23.69
C ILE A 101 13.52 -7.72 22.76
N ALA A 102 13.02 -8.84 23.31
CA ALA A 102 12.83 -10.08 22.56
C ALA A 102 14.08 -10.51 21.74
N GLY A 103 15.28 -10.30 22.29
CA GLY A 103 16.56 -10.64 21.62
C GLY A 103 16.99 -9.68 20.49
N LEU A 104 16.20 -8.65 20.18
CA LEU A 104 16.55 -7.62 19.19
C LEU A 104 17.09 -6.37 19.87
N PRO A 105 18.20 -5.77 19.39
CA PRO A 105 18.63 -4.45 19.85
C PRO A 105 17.49 -3.44 19.78
N ILE A 106 17.35 -2.59 20.81
CA ILE A 106 16.25 -1.63 20.93
C ILE A 106 15.96 -0.84 19.63
N PRO A 107 16.96 -0.28 18.92
CA PRO A 107 16.72 0.39 17.64
C PRO A 107 16.02 -0.50 16.60
N THR A 108 16.49 -1.73 16.44
CA THR A 108 15.95 -2.70 15.49
C THR A 108 14.54 -3.12 15.91
N TRP A 109 14.32 -3.38 17.20
CA TRP A 109 13.00 -3.73 17.73
C TRP A 109 11.97 -2.64 17.43
N PHE A 110 12.29 -1.37 17.66
CA PHE A 110 11.39 -0.25 17.35
C PHE A 110 11.11 -0.08 15.86
N LEU A 111 12.10 -0.31 15.00
CA LEU A 111 11.90 -0.30 13.54
C LEU A 111 11.07 -1.50 13.06
N THR A 112 11.12 -2.60 13.81
CA THR A 112 10.39 -3.83 13.49
C THR A 112 8.96 -3.83 13.98
N PHE A 113 8.62 -3.27 15.15
CA PHE A 113 7.26 -3.35 15.70
C PHE A 113 6.49 -2.03 15.61
N PHE A 114 7.15 -0.91 15.91
CA PHE A 114 6.50 0.40 16.00
C PHE A 114 7.14 1.45 15.08
N PRO A 115 7.47 1.16 13.81
CA PRO A 115 8.32 2.01 12.97
C PRO A 115 7.82 3.45 12.90
N ALA A 116 6.55 3.67 12.57
CA ALA A 116 5.99 5.01 12.33
C ALA A 116 5.94 5.92 13.59
N ILE A 117 5.84 5.34 14.78
CA ILE A 117 5.70 6.11 16.03
C ILE A 117 7.00 6.88 16.30
N PRO A 118 6.96 8.19 16.59
CA PRO A 118 8.16 8.96 16.95
C PRO A 118 8.87 8.42 18.20
N LYS A 119 10.21 8.48 18.20
CA LYS A 119 11.04 8.18 19.37
C LYS A 119 11.88 9.39 19.74
N VAL A 120 11.88 9.76 21.02
CA VAL A 120 12.71 10.83 21.56
C VAL A 120 13.72 10.24 22.53
N LEU A 121 14.99 10.27 22.13
CA LEU A 121 16.11 9.95 22.99
C LEU A 121 16.39 11.14 23.92
N VAL A 122 16.21 10.91 25.21
CA VAL A 122 16.37 11.88 26.30
C VAL A 122 17.79 11.78 26.82
N THR A 123 18.54 12.86 26.69
CA THR A 123 19.98 12.87 26.99
C THR A 123 20.34 13.63 28.26
N ARG A 124 21.27 13.09 29.04
CA ARG A 124 21.75 13.69 30.29
C ARG A 124 23.20 14.17 30.19
N PRO A 125 23.57 15.23 30.93
CA PRO A 125 24.95 15.67 31.02
C PRO A 125 25.87 14.53 31.51
N GLY A 126 27.00 14.34 30.85
CA GLY A 126 27.98 13.31 31.21
C GLY A 126 27.78 11.95 30.53
N HIS A 127 26.61 11.69 29.93
CA HIS A 127 26.36 10.46 29.17
C HIS A 127 27.07 10.47 27.81
N ALA A 128 27.39 9.28 27.30
CA ALA A 128 28.00 9.13 25.99
C ALA A 128 27.02 9.55 24.88
N LYS A 129 27.53 10.24 23.84
CA LYS A 129 26.71 10.65 22.71
C LYS A 129 26.36 9.45 21.83
N LEU A 130 25.07 9.15 21.70
CA LEU A 130 24.57 8.11 20.80
C LEU A 130 24.23 8.65 19.41
N HIS A 131 24.54 7.85 18.38
CA HIS A 131 24.12 8.13 17.01
C HIS A 131 22.71 7.59 16.76
N LEU A 132 21.80 8.47 16.34
CA LEU A 132 20.42 8.06 16.06
C LEU A 132 20.35 7.14 14.84
N PRO A 133 19.53 6.06 14.90
CA PRO A 133 19.51 5.04 13.85
C PRO A 133 18.74 5.48 12.60
N SER A 134 17.80 6.41 12.72
CA SER A 134 17.02 6.92 11.58
C SER A 134 16.42 8.30 11.86
N ARG A 135 15.81 8.90 10.82
CA ARG A 135 15.14 10.21 10.91
C ARG A 135 13.88 10.20 11.79
N ARG A 136 13.38 9.02 12.15
CA ARG A 136 12.22 8.86 13.05
C ARG A 136 12.56 9.02 14.53
N TRP A 137 13.85 9.12 14.82
CA TRP A 137 14.36 9.39 16.15
C TRP A 137 14.72 10.87 16.26
N SER A 138 14.46 11.44 17.42
CA SER A 138 14.86 12.80 17.79
C SER A 138 15.65 12.75 19.08
N GLN A 139 16.64 13.61 19.23
CA GLN A 139 17.38 13.75 20.47
C GLN A 139 16.98 15.06 21.17
N LYS A 140 16.74 14.99 22.48
CA LYS A 140 16.45 16.16 23.33
C LYS A 140 17.17 16.02 24.69
N PRO A 141 17.73 17.10 25.25
CA PRO A 141 18.28 17.05 26.60
C PRO A 141 17.16 16.93 27.63
N PHE A 142 17.39 16.20 28.72
CA PHE A 142 16.44 16.01 29.82
C PHE A 142 15.88 17.33 30.33
N SER A 143 16.69 18.39 30.39
CA SER A 143 16.27 19.73 30.84
C SER A 143 15.07 20.30 30.07
N VAL A 144 14.86 19.89 28.81
CA VAL A 144 13.69 20.32 28.01
C VAL A 144 12.41 19.65 28.50
N LEU A 145 12.50 18.38 28.93
CA LEU A 145 11.38 17.63 29.50
C LEU A 145 11.18 17.95 30.99
N ALA A 146 12.25 18.28 31.71
CA ALA A 146 12.22 18.65 33.12
C ALA A 146 11.34 19.88 33.42
N ASN A 147 11.14 20.75 32.44
CA ASN A 147 10.27 21.91 32.59
C ASN A 147 9.53 22.20 31.27
N PRO A 148 8.45 21.46 30.97
CA PRO A 148 7.74 21.59 29.69
C PRO A 148 7.17 22.99 29.47
N VAL A 149 6.71 23.65 30.54
CA VAL A 149 6.14 25.01 30.50
C VAL A 149 7.19 26.02 30.04
N ARG A 150 8.38 26.02 30.65
CA ARG A 150 9.50 26.89 30.25
C ARG A 150 9.97 26.62 28.83
N HIS A 151 9.86 25.38 28.37
CA HIS A 151 10.32 24.94 27.05
C HIS A 151 9.18 24.71 26.05
N ARG A 152 8.02 25.35 26.26
CA ARG A 152 6.82 25.27 25.41
C ARG A 152 7.12 25.38 23.92
N GLU A 153 7.91 26.38 23.51
CA GLU A 153 8.23 26.60 22.09
C GLU A 153 9.03 25.43 21.49
N ARG A 154 10.02 24.92 22.23
CA ARG A 154 10.85 23.79 21.78
C ARG A 154 10.04 22.50 21.66
N LEU A 155 9.13 22.25 22.59
CA LEU A 155 8.23 21.10 22.56
C LEU A 155 7.13 21.25 21.50
N GLY A 156 6.61 22.46 21.29
CA GLY A 156 5.71 22.77 20.18
C GLY A 156 6.35 22.48 18.82
N HIS A 157 7.61 22.90 18.61
CA HIS A 157 8.37 22.54 17.42
C HIS A 157 8.59 21.04 17.28
N LEU A 158 8.76 20.31 18.39
CA LEU A 158 8.88 18.86 18.38
C LEU A 158 7.57 18.19 17.92
N PHE A 159 6.42 18.59 18.48
CA PHE A 159 5.12 18.09 18.05
C PHE A 159 4.82 18.43 16.60
N ALA A 160 5.10 19.66 16.20
CA ALA A 160 5.00 20.07 14.81
C ALA A 160 5.94 19.24 13.92
N SER A 161 7.14 18.86 14.37
CA SER A 161 8.06 18.01 13.61
C SER A 161 7.45 16.64 13.29
N PHE A 162 6.66 16.09 14.23
CA PHE A 162 6.10 14.74 14.12
C PHE A 162 4.74 14.68 13.42
N TRP A 163 3.87 15.65 13.71
CA TRP A 163 2.44 15.52 13.42
C TRP A 163 1.82 16.70 12.67
N LEU A 164 2.58 17.74 12.31
CA LEU A 164 2.00 18.82 11.49
C LEU A 164 1.83 18.37 10.04
N PRO A 165 0.60 18.26 9.49
CA PRO A 165 0.41 18.00 8.06
C PRO A 165 0.83 19.26 7.29
N ARG A 166 2.03 19.21 6.70
CA ARG A 166 2.77 20.38 6.21
C ARG A 166 2.02 21.14 5.12
N PHE A 167 1.46 20.41 4.17
CA PHE A 167 0.76 20.97 3.04
C PHE A 167 -0.67 21.38 3.41
N TRP A 168 -1.40 20.53 4.15
CA TRP A 168 -2.75 20.88 4.59
C TRP A 168 -2.77 22.12 5.48
N ASP A 169 -1.88 22.18 6.47
CA ASP A 169 -1.84 23.33 7.38
C ASP A 169 -1.52 24.62 6.61
N ALA A 170 -0.55 24.59 5.69
CA ALA A 170 -0.23 25.72 4.83
C ALA A 170 -1.38 26.13 3.90
N LEU A 171 -2.06 25.15 3.28
CA LEU A 171 -3.22 25.37 2.40
C LEU A 171 -4.37 26.03 3.17
N ARG A 172 -4.70 25.48 4.35
CA ARG A 172 -5.72 26.02 5.26
C ARG A 172 -5.38 27.45 5.68
N GLN A 173 -4.14 27.70 6.10
CA GLN A 173 -3.70 29.03 6.52
C GLN A 173 -3.74 30.04 5.37
N TYR A 174 -3.34 29.63 4.16
CA TYR A 174 -3.46 30.48 2.97
C TYR A 174 -4.91 30.88 2.74
N VAL A 175 -5.83 29.91 2.69
CA VAL A 175 -7.26 30.16 2.45
C VAL A 175 -7.89 31.07 3.53
N ARG A 176 -7.49 30.91 4.80
CA ARG A 176 -8.02 31.71 5.91
C ARG A 176 -7.47 33.13 6.00
N ARG A 177 -6.16 33.31 5.73
CA ARG A 177 -5.45 34.56 6.09
C ARG A 177 -4.94 35.35 4.90
N ARG A 178 -4.74 34.70 3.74
CA ARG A 178 -4.05 35.29 2.59
C ARG A 178 -4.83 35.23 1.29
N ALA A 179 -5.83 34.36 1.18
CA ALA A 179 -6.67 34.28 -0.01
C ALA A 179 -7.44 35.60 -0.20
N GLY A 180 -6.98 36.38 -1.17
CA GLY A 180 -7.64 37.60 -1.64
C GLY A 180 -8.36 37.37 -2.97
N THR A 181 -8.34 38.39 -3.83
CA THR A 181 -8.85 38.27 -5.20
C THR A 181 -7.94 37.34 -6.01
N ALA A 182 -8.48 36.22 -6.49
CA ALA A 182 -7.76 35.33 -7.40
C ALA A 182 -7.82 35.90 -8.82
N TRP A 183 -6.68 36.12 -9.47
CA TRP A 183 -6.57 36.45 -10.90
C TRP A 183 -5.75 35.39 -11.63
N HIS A 184 -5.91 34.15 -11.19
CA HIS A 184 -5.21 32.96 -11.69
C HIS A 184 -6.21 31.79 -11.82
N THR A 185 -5.77 30.68 -12.40
CA THR A 185 -6.54 29.45 -12.46
C THR A 185 -6.71 28.82 -11.07
N PRO A 186 -7.81 28.07 -10.80
CA PRO A 186 -8.85 27.67 -11.75
C PRO A 186 -9.93 28.75 -12.01
N GLY A 187 -10.60 28.65 -13.17
CA GLY A 187 -11.53 29.67 -13.67
C GLY A 187 -12.81 29.85 -12.84
N HIS A 188 -13.13 28.94 -11.92
CA HIS A 188 -14.25 29.13 -11.01
C HIS A 188 -13.99 30.21 -9.95
N ASN A 189 -12.74 30.67 -9.82
CA ASN A 189 -12.36 31.81 -9.01
C ASN A 189 -12.81 31.67 -7.55
N ASN A 190 -12.24 30.72 -6.82
CA ASN A 190 -12.61 30.39 -5.43
C ASN A 190 -14.08 29.97 -5.23
N GLY A 191 -14.82 29.69 -6.30
CA GLY A 191 -16.22 29.24 -6.26
C GLY A 191 -17.21 30.26 -6.81
N ASN A 192 -16.78 31.50 -7.05
CA ASN A 192 -17.62 32.61 -7.55
C ASN A 192 -18.42 32.25 -8.81
N ALA A 193 -17.83 31.47 -9.74
CA ALA A 193 -18.54 31.07 -10.96
C ALA A 193 -19.70 30.11 -10.70
N PHE A 194 -19.60 29.27 -9.66
CA PHE A 194 -20.68 28.38 -9.24
C PHE A 194 -21.73 29.13 -8.43
N GLU A 195 -21.31 29.90 -7.43
CA GLU A 195 -22.19 30.65 -6.52
C GLU A 195 -23.10 31.63 -7.27
N ARG A 196 -22.57 32.33 -8.28
CA ARG A 196 -23.32 33.35 -9.04
C ARG A 196 -24.20 32.78 -10.14
N SER A 197 -24.08 31.48 -10.45
CA SER A 197 -24.85 30.85 -11.51
C SER A 197 -26.13 30.22 -10.93
N PRO A 198 -27.33 30.62 -11.38
CA PRO A 198 -28.59 30.03 -10.90
C PRO A 198 -28.69 28.53 -11.21
N PHE A 199 -27.91 28.03 -12.17
CA PHE A 199 -27.87 26.62 -12.56
C PHE A 199 -26.82 25.81 -11.79
N LEU A 200 -25.83 26.46 -11.17
CA LEU A 200 -24.69 25.79 -10.54
C LEU A 200 -24.60 26.03 -9.03
N HIS A 201 -25.32 27.01 -8.47
CA HIS A 201 -25.23 27.32 -7.04
C HIS A 201 -25.56 26.11 -6.15
N GLY A 202 -26.54 25.28 -6.54
CA GLY A 202 -26.86 24.05 -5.79
C GLY A 202 -25.69 23.06 -5.70
N PHE A 203 -24.78 23.06 -6.69
CA PHE A 203 -23.55 22.26 -6.63
C PHE A 203 -22.56 22.85 -5.62
N HIS A 204 -22.40 24.18 -5.60
CA HIS A 204 -21.56 24.85 -4.61
C HIS A 204 -22.03 24.58 -3.18
N ASP A 205 -23.34 24.66 -2.94
CA ASP A 205 -23.94 24.42 -1.63
C ASP A 205 -23.75 22.98 -1.16
N ALA A 206 -23.89 22.00 -2.07
CA ALA A 206 -23.71 20.59 -1.76
C ALA A 206 -22.27 20.24 -1.33
N PHE A 207 -21.27 20.90 -1.91
CA PHE A 207 -19.85 20.62 -1.67
C PHE A 207 -19.18 21.57 -0.67
N SER A 208 -19.87 22.64 -0.26
CA SER A 208 -19.38 23.73 0.60
C SER A 208 -18.26 24.58 -0.02
N SER A 209 -18.11 25.81 0.48
CA SER A 209 -17.16 26.80 -0.03
C SER A 209 -15.69 26.35 0.07
N MET A 210 -15.34 25.52 1.06
CA MET A 210 -13.94 25.20 1.34
C MET A 210 -13.29 24.37 0.23
N ILE A 211 -14.02 23.46 -0.44
CA ILE A 211 -13.44 22.68 -1.53
C ILE A 211 -13.04 23.58 -2.71
N PHE A 212 -13.85 24.59 -3.02
CA PHE A 212 -13.58 25.54 -4.11
C PHE A 212 -12.48 26.54 -3.75
N ARG A 213 -12.41 26.95 -2.48
CA ARG A 213 -11.35 27.87 -2.01
C ARG A 213 -9.99 27.20 -1.89
N THR A 214 -9.97 25.88 -1.72
CA THR A 214 -8.74 25.07 -1.67
C THR A 214 -8.32 24.52 -3.02
N ASP A 215 -9.18 24.57 -4.03
CA ASP A 215 -8.84 24.25 -5.42
C ASP A 215 -8.02 25.41 -6.04
N LEU A 216 -6.71 25.35 -5.82
CA LEU A 216 -5.73 26.36 -6.21
C LEU A 216 -4.77 25.79 -7.26
N SER A 217 -3.92 26.64 -7.82
CA SER A 217 -2.88 26.25 -8.78
C SER A 217 -1.48 26.64 -8.29
N VAL A 218 -0.47 26.24 -9.08
CA VAL A 218 0.95 26.60 -8.87
C VAL A 218 1.21 28.11 -8.80
N SER A 219 0.24 28.93 -9.25
CA SER A 219 0.24 30.39 -9.10
C SER A 219 0.32 30.83 -7.63
N VAL A 220 -0.06 29.97 -6.68
CA VAL A 220 0.16 30.18 -5.25
C VAL A 220 1.53 29.61 -4.87
N GLU A 221 2.59 30.31 -5.27
CA GLU A 221 3.99 29.87 -5.14
C GLU A 221 4.36 29.42 -3.71
N SER A 222 3.76 30.05 -2.69
CA SER A 222 4.03 29.73 -1.29
C SER A 222 3.66 28.30 -0.87
N LEU A 223 2.80 27.61 -1.62
CA LEU A 223 2.38 26.22 -1.32
C LEU A 223 3.30 25.17 -1.96
N GLY A 224 3.98 25.54 -3.06
CA GLY A 224 4.87 24.67 -3.83
C GLY A 224 4.21 24.00 -5.03
N ASP A 225 5.04 23.24 -5.74
CA ASP A 225 4.69 22.52 -6.97
C ASP A 225 5.23 21.08 -6.90
N LEU A 226 4.47 20.11 -7.44
CA LEU A 226 4.94 18.73 -7.62
C LEU A 226 6.12 18.63 -8.59
N SER A 227 6.28 19.63 -9.48
CA SER A 227 7.40 19.69 -10.42
C SER A 227 8.73 20.08 -9.77
N ASP A 228 8.72 20.68 -8.57
CA ASP A 228 9.89 21.06 -7.77
C ASP A 228 9.94 20.31 -6.42
N PRO A 229 10.30 19.01 -6.44
CA PRO A 229 10.32 18.15 -5.26
C PRO A 229 11.53 18.40 -4.35
N GLU A 230 12.62 18.97 -4.88
CA GLU A 230 13.81 19.34 -4.11
C GLU A 230 13.66 20.69 -3.40
N GLY A 231 12.61 21.44 -3.72
CA GLY A 231 12.27 22.69 -3.08
C GLY A 231 12.08 22.61 -1.56
N ARG A 232 11.86 23.79 -0.95
CA ARG A 232 11.59 23.95 0.49
C ARG A 232 10.12 24.26 0.81
N SER A 233 9.25 24.12 -0.19
CA SER A 233 7.82 24.40 -0.09
C SER A 233 7.09 23.48 0.92
N PRO A 234 5.91 23.88 1.43
CA PRO A 234 5.06 23.01 2.24
C PRO A 234 4.78 21.64 1.59
N LEU A 235 4.56 21.60 0.27
CA LEU A 235 4.33 20.36 -0.47
C LEU A 235 5.55 19.42 -0.47
N SER A 236 6.75 19.96 -0.71
CA SER A 236 8.00 19.17 -0.60
C SER A 236 8.24 18.68 0.83
N GLN A 237 7.88 19.47 1.84
CA GLN A 237 7.96 19.07 3.25
C GLN A 237 6.96 17.96 3.60
N ALA A 238 5.75 17.97 3.03
CA ALA A 238 4.77 16.89 3.20
C ALA A 238 5.29 15.56 2.64
N GLN A 239 5.91 15.57 1.46
CA GLN A 239 6.53 14.37 0.87
C GLN A 239 7.73 13.87 1.71
N ARG A 240 8.53 14.77 2.30
CA ARG A 240 9.59 14.41 3.25
C ARG A 240 9.04 13.81 4.55
N LEU A 241 7.96 14.38 5.09
CA LEU A 241 7.26 13.83 6.25
C LEU A 241 6.69 12.44 5.93
N ALA A 242 6.08 12.24 4.76
CA ALA A 242 5.66 10.92 4.31
C ALA A 242 6.83 9.93 4.18
N SER A 243 8.00 10.38 3.73
CA SER A 243 9.21 9.54 3.69
C SER A 243 9.64 9.08 5.09
N GLU A 244 9.59 10.00 6.06
CA GLU A 244 9.85 9.67 7.46
C GLU A 244 8.79 8.71 8.02
N ILE A 245 7.50 8.95 7.80
CA ILE A 245 6.41 8.12 8.32
C ILE A 245 6.49 6.70 7.78
N PHE A 246 6.76 6.52 6.48
CA PHE A 246 6.84 5.20 5.84
C PHE A 246 8.23 4.56 5.89
N GLY A 247 9.27 5.28 6.32
CA GLY A 247 10.61 4.70 6.54
C GLY A 247 11.38 4.49 5.24
N THR A 248 11.14 5.39 4.29
CA THR A 248 11.65 5.32 2.93
C THR A 248 12.75 6.37 2.73
N ALA A 249 13.60 6.17 1.72
CA ALA A 249 14.55 7.20 1.30
C ALA A 249 13.84 8.39 0.65
N GLN A 250 12.76 8.11 -0.08
CA GLN A 250 11.95 9.09 -0.78
C GLN A 250 10.52 8.56 -0.94
N SER A 251 9.54 9.42 -0.71
CA SER A 251 8.13 9.20 -1.02
C SER A 251 7.62 10.30 -1.95
N CYS A 252 6.93 9.94 -3.03
CA CYS A 252 6.36 10.90 -3.98
C CYS A 252 4.83 10.81 -3.98
N PHE A 253 4.16 11.96 -4.00
CA PHE A 253 2.71 12.07 -4.12
C PHE A 253 2.28 11.99 -5.58
N VAL A 254 1.23 11.23 -5.86
CA VAL A 254 0.66 11.04 -7.20
C VAL A 254 -0.86 11.24 -7.12
N THR A 255 -1.41 12.09 -7.99
CA THR A 255 -2.83 12.45 -7.98
C THR A 255 -3.65 11.76 -9.08
N ASN A 256 -3.09 10.77 -9.78
CA ASN A 256 -3.76 10.02 -10.85
C ASN A 256 -3.70 8.49 -10.60
N GLY A 257 -3.74 8.11 -9.32
CA GLY A 257 -3.79 6.75 -8.81
C GLY A 257 -2.50 5.95 -8.99
N THR A 258 -2.45 4.78 -8.34
CA THR A 258 -1.33 3.84 -8.45
C THR A 258 -1.12 3.31 -9.87
N SER A 259 -2.18 3.37 -10.70
CA SER A 259 -2.07 3.16 -12.13
C SER A 259 -1.01 4.03 -12.79
N THR A 260 -0.85 5.26 -12.32
CA THR A 260 0.14 6.22 -12.82
C THR A 260 1.48 6.02 -12.13
N SER A 261 1.46 5.76 -10.82
CA SER A 261 2.66 5.40 -10.04
C SER A 261 3.43 4.22 -10.66
N ASN A 262 2.72 3.16 -11.06
CA ASN A 262 3.30 2.02 -11.77
C ASN A 262 3.98 2.43 -13.08
N LYS A 263 3.31 3.24 -13.90
CA LYS A 263 3.87 3.68 -15.19
C LYS A 263 5.12 4.54 -14.98
N ALA A 264 5.05 5.53 -14.11
CA ALA A 264 6.15 6.45 -13.87
C ALA A 264 7.39 5.70 -13.34
N MET A 265 7.22 4.86 -12.32
CA MET A 265 8.37 4.15 -11.74
C MET A 265 8.95 3.10 -12.70
N LEU A 266 8.10 2.29 -13.34
CA LEU A 266 8.58 1.25 -14.27
C LEU A 266 9.22 1.85 -15.52
N MET A 267 8.71 2.95 -16.07
CA MET A 267 9.34 3.64 -17.20
C MET A 267 10.66 4.34 -16.81
N THR A 268 10.80 4.77 -15.56
CA THR A 268 12.08 5.30 -15.05
C THR A 268 13.14 4.19 -15.05
N LEU A 269 12.74 2.99 -14.64
CA LEU A 269 13.66 1.90 -14.35
C LEU A 269 13.94 1.00 -15.56
N LEU A 270 12.95 0.62 -16.35
CA LEU A 270 13.10 -0.35 -17.44
C LEU A 270 13.65 0.31 -18.71
N ARG A 271 14.31 -0.48 -19.56
CA ARG A 271 14.72 -0.08 -20.92
C ARG A 271 14.17 -1.06 -21.95
N PRO A 272 14.01 -0.63 -23.23
CA PRO A 272 13.57 -1.53 -24.29
C PRO A 272 14.44 -2.79 -24.38
N GLY A 273 13.79 -3.95 -24.56
CA GLY A 273 14.44 -5.26 -24.63
C GLY A 273 14.84 -5.87 -23.30
N GLU A 274 14.73 -5.16 -22.17
CA GLU A 274 15.05 -5.74 -20.86
C GLU A 274 13.96 -6.71 -20.38
N VAL A 275 14.39 -7.84 -19.83
CA VAL A 275 13.47 -8.84 -19.30
C VAL A 275 12.99 -8.48 -17.90
N VAL A 276 11.69 -8.60 -17.67
CA VAL A 276 11.03 -8.37 -16.37
C VAL A 276 10.20 -9.59 -15.99
N LEU A 277 10.42 -10.10 -14.77
CA LEU A 277 9.59 -11.16 -14.18
C LEU A 277 8.32 -10.51 -13.62
N LEU A 278 7.15 -11.01 -14.00
CA LEU A 278 5.86 -10.44 -13.59
C LEU A 278 4.98 -11.48 -12.92
N ASP A 279 4.39 -11.13 -11.79
CA ASP A 279 3.17 -11.76 -11.31
C ASP A 279 2.08 -11.70 -12.41
N ARG A 280 1.54 -12.85 -12.80
CA ARG A 280 0.49 -12.91 -13.83
C ARG A 280 -0.84 -12.32 -13.36
N ASN A 281 -1.05 -12.19 -12.05
CA ASN A 281 -2.17 -11.48 -11.41
C ASN A 281 -1.87 -9.98 -11.22
N CYS A 282 -0.83 -9.42 -11.85
CA CYS A 282 -0.56 -7.99 -11.72
C CYS A 282 -1.64 -7.12 -12.37
N HIS A 283 -1.80 -5.91 -11.84
CA HIS A 283 -2.80 -4.99 -12.31
C HIS A 283 -2.51 -4.54 -13.76
N LYS A 284 -3.55 -4.28 -14.56
CA LYS A 284 -3.45 -3.83 -15.97
C LYS A 284 -2.45 -2.68 -16.19
N SER A 285 -2.27 -1.80 -15.21
CA SER A 285 -1.30 -0.70 -15.31
C SER A 285 0.16 -1.15 -15.37
N VAL A 286 0.52 -2.30 -14.76
CA VAL A 286 1.85 -2.90 -14.87
C VAL A 286 2.08 -3.37 -16.30
N HIS A 287 1.12 -4.09 -16.88
CA HIS A 287 1.19 -4.49 -18.29
C HIS A 287 1.32 -3.29 -19.23
N HIS A 288 0.53 -2.23 -19.01
CA HIS A 288 0.63 -1.00 -19.79
C HIS A 288 2.03 -0.37 -19.68
N ALA A 289 2.62 -0.33 -18.48
CA ALA A 289 3.95 0.23 -18.27
C ALA A 289 5.04 -0.59 -18.98
N VAL A 290 4.92 -1.92 -18.97
CA VAL A 290 5.85 -2.83 -19.66
C VAL A 290 5.78 -2.65 -21.18
N VAL A 291 4.56 -2.54 -21.73
CA VAL A 291 4.31 -2.19 -23.14
C VAL A 291 4.97 -0.85 -23.48
N MET A 292 4.71 0.19 -22.68
CA MET A 292 5.28 1.53 -22.91
C MET A 292 6.81 1.57 -22.80
N ALA A 293 7.39 0.84 -21.86
CA ALA A 293 8.83 0.74 -21.69
C ALA A 293 9.52 -0.08 -22.80
N GLY A 294 8.77 -0.87 -23.58
CA GLY A 294 9.33 -1.83 -24.53
C GLY A 294 10.07 -2.99 -23.86
N ALA A 295 9.74 -3.28 -22.60
CA ALA A 295 10.34 -4.38 -21.85
C ALA A 295 9.74 -5.73 -22.28
N VAL A 296 10.47 -6.81 -22.03
CA VAL A 296 10.08 -8.19 -22.35
C VAL A 296 9.54 -8.86 -21.08
N PRO A 297 8.21 -9.04 -20.94
CA PRO A 297 7.68 -9.71 -19.77
C PRO A 297 7.89 -11.22 -19.83
N ARG A 298 8.26 -11.79 -18.69
CA ARG A 298 8.20 -13.23 -18.41
C ARG A 298 7.26 -13.42 -17.22
N TYR A 299 6.09 -13.98 -17.48
CA TYR A 299 5.07 -14.16 -16.45
C TYR A 299 5.39 -15.35 -15.56
N LEU A 300 5.28 -15.15 -14.24
CA LEU A 300 5.27 -16.23 -13.27
C LEU A 300 3.88 -16.91 -13.28
N PRO A 301 3.80 -18.23 -13.02
CA PRO A 301 2.52 -18.93 -13.01
C PRO A 301 1.52 -18.31 -12.04
N ALA A 302 0.28 -18.08 -12.50
CA ALA A 302 -0.84 -17.77 -11.63
C ALA A 302 -1.55 -19.07 -11.23
N ARG A 303 -1.76 -19.27 -9.94
CA ARG A 303 -2.48 -20.45 -9.42
C ARG A 303 -3.95 -20.11 -9.24
N PHE A 304 -4.84 -20.83 -9.91
CA PHE A 304 -6.27 -20.57 -9.80
C PHE A 304 -6.92 -21.56 -8.84
N ASN A 305 -7.61 -21.04 -7.83
CA ASN A 305 -8.46 -21.88 -7.01
C ASN A 305 -9.84 -22.01 -7.66
N ALA A 306 -10.03 -23.06 -8.46
CA ALA A 306 -11.29 -23.27 -9.16
C ALA A 306 -12.48 -23.53 -8.26
N ARG A 307 -12.24 -24.06 -7.04
CA ARG A 307 -13.28 -24.26 -6.04
C ARG A 307 -13.89 -22.92 -5.60
N LEU A 308 -13.08 -21.90 -5.43
CA LEU A 308 -13.49 -20.57 -4.93
C LEU A 308 -13.62 -19.50 -6.03
N GLY A 309 -13.10 -19.76 -7.22
CA GLY A 309 -13.06 -18.79 -8.31
C GLY A 309 -12.07 -17.64 -8.10
N VAL A 310 -11.00 -17.86 -7.33
CA VAL A 310 -10.03 -16.81 -6.94
C VAL A 310 -8.60 -17.15 -7.35
N TRP A 311 -7.76 -16.12 -7.45
CA TRP A 311 -6.34 -16.29 -7.75
C TRP A 311 -5.52 -16.40 -6.46
N GLY A 312 -4.71 -17.45 -6.39
CA GLY A 312 -3.67 -17.61 -5.39
C GLY A 312 -2.42 -16.80 -5.72
N PRO A 313 -1.46 -16.75 -4.80
CA PRO A 313 -0.18 -16.09 -5.01
C PRO A 313 0.74 -16.90 -5.94
N VAL A 314 1.79 -16.26 -6.41
CA VAL A 314 2.95 -16.94 -7.00
C VAL A 314 3.67 -17.73 -5.90
N ALA A 315 4.02 -19.00 -6.15
CA ALA A 315 4.77 -19.80 -5.19
C ALA A 315 6.27 -19.47 -5.20
N LEU A 316 6.93 -19.58 -4.04
CA LEU A 316 8.38 -19.34 -3.96
C LEU A 316 9.19 -20.34 -4.78
N GLU A 317 8.71 -21.58 -4.97
CA GLU A 317 9.36 -22.56 -5.82
C GLU A 317 9.35 -22.14 -7.29
N ASP A 318 8.23 -21.59 -7.76
CA ASP A 318 8.09 -21.11 -9.13
C ASP A 318 9.05 -19.93 -9.36
N LEU A 319 9.16 -19.01 -8.40
CA LEU A 319 10.16 -17.94 -8.44
C LEU A 319 11.60 -18.48 -8.43
N ARG A 320 11.93 -19.43 -7.55
CA ARG A 320 13.28 -20.02 -7.49
C ARG A 320 13.66 -20.71 -8.80
N ALA A 321 12.74 -21.49 -9.39
CA ALA A 321 12.96 -22.16 -10.66
C ALA A 321 13.24 -21.16 -11.80
N GLU A 322 12.50 -20.05 -11.85
CA GLU A 322 12.74 -18.99 -12.84
C GLU A 322 14.07 -18.27 -12.63
N LEU A 323 14.48 -18.03 -11.38
CA LEU A 323 15.78 -17.44 -11.07
C LEU A 323 16.94 -18.38 -11.42
N ASP A 324 16.79 -19.68 -11.16
CA ASP A 324 17.78 -20.70 -11.53
C ASP A 324 17.92 -20.81 -13.05
N ARG A 325 16.80 -20.80 -13.79
CA ARG A 325 16.81 -20.73 -15.26
C ARG A 325 17.50 -19.45 -15.74
N ALA A 326 17.18 -18.31 -15.15
CA ALA A 326 17.79 -17.03 -15.50
C ALA A 326 19.30 -17.00 -15.23
N ALA A 327 19.80 -17.71 -14.21
CA ALA A 327 21.22 -17.77 -13.91
C ALA A 327 22.03 -18.42 -15.04
N ALA A 328 21.44 -19.33 -15.81
CA ALA A 328 22.05 -19.98 -16.98
C ALA A 328 22.11 -19.06 -18.21
N LEU A 329 21.38 -17.93 -18.22
CA LEU A 329 21.38 -16.99 -19.33
C LEU A 329 22.61 -16.06 -19.31
N PRO A 330 23.06 -15.56 -20.49
CA PRO A 330 24.03 -14.47 -20.57
C PRO A 330 23.56 -13.24 -19.79
N GLU A 331 24.49 -12.49 -19.17
CA GLU A 331 24.17 -11.33 -18.29
C GLU A 331 23.23 -10.29 -18.95
N ALA A 332 23.33 -10.11 -20.27
CA ALA A 332 22.48 -9.21 -21.04
C ALA A 332 21.01 -9.70 -21.14
N ALA A 333 20.78 -11.01 -21.14
CA ALA A 333 19.46 -11.64 -21.25
C ALA A 333 18.82 -11.94 -19.88
N ARG A 334 19.58 -11.76 -18.78
CA ARG A 334 19.05 -11.96 -17.43
C ARG A 334 17.98 -10.91 -17.09
N PRO A 335 16.89 -11.30 -16.41
CA PRO A 335 15.89 -10.35 -15.95
C PRO A 335 16.52 -9.29 -15.03
N LYS A 336 16.02 -8.06 -15.14
CA LYS A 336 16.50 -6.92 -14.34
C LYS A 336 15.61 -6.61 -13.15
N MET A 337 14.36 -7.08 -13.19
CA MET A 337 13.35 -6.74 -12.21
C MET A 337 12.34 -7.88 -12.03
N LEU A 338 11.84 -8.00 -10.81
CA LEU A 338 10.67 -8.77 -10.42
C LEU A 338 9.57 -7.80 -9.96
N VAL A 339 8.36 -7.94 -10.48
CA VAL A 339 7.16 -7.22 -10.04
C VAL A 339 6.18 -8.21 -9.41
N ILE A 340 5.85 -8.02 -8.12
CA ILE A 340 4.82 -8.80 -7.40
C ILE A 340 3.74 -7.87 -6.87
N THR A 341 2.49 -8.31 -6.94
CA THR A 341 1.35 -7.62 -6.30
C THR A 341 1.20 -8.13 -4.87
N THR A 342 1.51 -7.30 -3.87
CA THR A 342 1.50 -7.71 -2.47
C THR A 342 0.73 -6.72 -1.60
N CYS A 343 -0.37 -7.09 -0.94
CA CYS A 343 -1.06 -8.38 -1.05
C CYS A 343 -1.75 -8.58 -2.42
N THR A 344 -2.13 -9.83 -2.70
CA THR A 344 -3.11 -10.11 -3.76
C THR A 344 -4.44 -9.41 -3.47
N TYR A 345 -5.35 -9.37 -4.45
CA TYR A 345 -6.70 -8.80 -4.25
C TYR A 345 -7.42 -9.47 -3.07
N GLU A 346 -7.30 -10.79 -3.00
CA GLU A 346 -7.82 -11.67 -1.95
C GLU A 346 -7.08 -11.56 -0.62
N GLY A 347 -6.09 -10.68 -0.48
CA GLY A 347 -5.41 -10.44 0.80
C GLY A 347 -4.27 -11.38 1.11
N ILE A 348 -3.73 -12.13 0.14
CA ILE A 348 -2.54 -12.94 0.39
C ILE A 348 -1.29 -12.05 0.40
N LEU A 349 -0.69 -11.90 1.57
CA LEU A 349 0.59 -11.28 1.82
C LEU A 349 1.73 -12.26 1.54
N TYR A 350 2.76 -11.75 0.86
CA TYR A 350 3.95 -12.51 0.51
C TYR A 350 5.04 -12.37 1.58
N PRO A 351 5.95 -13.36 1.71
CA PRO A 351 7.16 -13.23 2.51
C PRO A 351 8.16 -12.30 1.82
N VAL A 352 7.91 -10.98 1.86
CA VAL A 352 8.67 -9.96 1.13
C VAL A 352 10.15 -9.94 1.47
N TRP A 353 10.53 -10.35 2.69
CA TRP A 353 11.93 -10.51 3.11
C TRP A 353 12.65 -11.60 2.33
N GLU A 354 11.99 -12.74 2.08
CA GLU A 354 12.56 -13.87 1.36
C GLU A 354 12.62 -13.58 -0.15
N ILE A 355 11.59 -12.92 -0.70
CA ILE A 355 11.59 -12.46 -2.10
C ILE A 355 12.70 -11.42 -2.32
N GLY A 356 12.85 -10.45 -1.41
CA GLY A 356 13.93 -9.48 -1.44
C GLY A 356 15.30 -10.16 -1.44
N ARG A 357 15.52 -11.11 -0.51
CA ARG A 357 16.76 -11.91 -0.44
C ARG A 357 17.03 -12.71 -1.71
N LEU A 358 16.01 -13.32 -2.31
CA LEU A 358 16.11 -14.04 -3.58
C LEU A 358 16.53 -13.10 -4.72
N CYS A 359 15.88 -11.93 -4.82
CA CYS A 359 16.21 -10.92 -5.83
C CYS A 359 17.62 -10.37 -5.66
N GLU A 360 18.05 -10.06 -4.43
CA GLU A 360 19.39 -9.54 -4.15
C GLU A 360 20.49 -10.53 -4.56
N ARG A 361 20.32 -11.82 -4.26
CA ARG A 361 21.27 -12.85 -4.68
C ARG A 361 21.38 -12.96 -6.21
N ALA A 362 20.28 -12.74 -6.91
CA ALA A 362 20.22 -12.82 -8.37
C ALA A 362 20.57 -11.49 -9.07
N GLY A 363 20.69 -10.37 -8.34
CA GLY A 363 20.96 -9.04 -8.89
C GLY A 363 19.76 -8.37 -9.56
N LEU A 364 18.53 -8.74 -9.16
CA LEU A 364 17.28 -8.16 -9.65
C LEU A 364 16.76 -7.07 -8.73
N LEU A 365 16.10 -6.06 -9.29
CA LEU A 365 15.25 -5.18 -8.51
C LEU A 365 13.94 -5.88 -8.14
N PHE A 366 13.57 -5.82 -6.87
CA PHE A 366 12.24 -6.23 -6.40
C PHE A 366 11.34 -4.99 -6.30
N TYR A 367 10.31 -4.95 -7.15
CA TYR A 367 9.26 -3.94 -7.18
C TYR A 367 7.96 -4.53 -6.64
N ALA A 368 7.38 -3.90 -5.61
CA ALA A 368 6.14 -4.35 -4.99
C ALA A 368 4.97 -3.40 -5.33
N ASP A 369 3.94 -3.90 -6.01
CA ASP A 369 2.66 -3.21 -6.10
C ASP A 369 1.86 -3.48 -4.82
N GLU A 370 1.94 -2.54 -3.87
CA GLU A 370 1.29 -2.57 -2.55
C GLU A 370 0.02 -1.70 -2.51
N ALA A 371 -0.66 -1.58 -3.66
CA ALA A 371 -1.86 -0.75 -3.76
C ALA A 371 -2.94 -1.13 -2.73
N TRP A 372 -3.01 -2.39 -2.34
CA TRP A 372 -4.09 -2.95 -1.54
C TRP A 372 -3.89 -2.88 -0.02
N ALA A 373 -2.66 -2.61 0.44
CA ALA A 373 -2.33 -2.71 1.86
C ALA A 373 -1.37 -1.59 2.34
N PRO A 374 -1.71 -0.30 2.15
CA PRO A 374 -0.90 0.81 2.63
C PRO A 374 -0.78 0.89 4.16
N TYR A 375 -1.60 0.15 4.92
CA TYR A 375 -1.66 0.19 6.37
C TYR A 375 -0.65 -0.72 7.09
N LEU A 376 0.03 -1.63 6.38
CA LEU A 376 0.86 -2.68 6.99
C LEU A 376 2.01 -2.14 7.85
N ALA A 377 2.49 -0.92 7.55
CA ALA A 377 3.56 -0.27 8.32
C ALA A 377 3.13 0.17 9.73
N PHE A 378 1.83 0.21 10.03
CA PHE A 378 1.31 0.91 11.21
C PHE A 378 0.81 -0.02 12.32
N HIS A 379 0.98 -1.34 12.19
CA HIS A 379 0.58 -2.28 13.25
C HIS A 379 1.55 -3.47 13.37
N PRO A 380 1.90 -3.92 14.60
CA PRO A 380 2.78 -5.06 14.83
C PRO A 380 2.18 -6.41 14.39
N TYR A 381 0.85 -6.52 14.28
CA TYR A 381 0.16 -7.69 13.72
C TYR A 381 0.67 -8.12 12.33
N TYR A 382 1.22 -7.18 11.56
CA TYR A 382 1.86 -7.45 10.26
C TYR A 382 3.37 -7.69 10.38
N THR A 383 3.79 -8.24 11.51
CA THR A 383 5.14 -8.72 11.79
C THR A 383 5.07 -10.20 12.13
N ARG A 384 6.11 -10.95 11.78
CA ARG A 384 6.22 -12.37 12.07
C ARG A 384 7.63 -12.71 12.53
N THR A 385 7.74 -13.37 13.67
CA THR A 385 8.97 -14.04 14.09
C THR A 385 9.10 -15.36 13.35
N LEU A 386 10.23 -15.57 12.67
CA LEU A 386 10.52 -16.82 11.97
C LEU A 386 11.26 -17.80 12.90
N GLU A 387 11.53 -19.01 12.42
CA GLU A 387 12.24 -20.06 13.18
C GLU A 387 13.67 -19.63 13.58
N ASP A 388 14.26 -18.68 12.86
CA ASP A 388 15.57 -18.10 13.18
C ASP A 388 15.52 -17.07 14.34
N GLY A 389 14.33 -16.85 14.92
CA GLY A 389 14.10 -15.87 15.99
C GLY A 389 14.06 -14.41 15.51
N VAL A 390 14.15 -14.15 14.21
CA VAL A 390 14.17 -12.79 13.67
C VAL A 390 12.77 -12.38 13.23
N ALA A 391 12.26 -11.31 13.84
CA ALA A 391 11.00 -10.69 13.45
C ALA A 391 11.12 -9.95 12.10
N ARG A 392 10.20 -10.23 11.18
CA ARG A 392 10.14 -9.67 9.82
C ARG A 392 8.77 -9.07 9.55
N ARG A 393 8.74 -7.96 8.81
CA ARG A 393 7.49 -7.25 8.48
C ARG A 393 6.95 -7.62 7.11
N TYR A 394 5.63 -7.55 6.95
CA TYR A 394 4.95 -7.80 5.67
C TYR A 394 4.87 -6.57 4.76
N ASN A 395 5.00 -5.34 5.29
CA ASN A 395 5.02 -4.16 4.41
C ASN A 395 6.22 -4.21 3.48
N ALA A 396 6.00 -3.85 2.23
CA ALA A 396 6.95 -4.05 1.16
C ALA A 396 8.26 -3.29 1.38
N VAL A 397 8.21 -2.03 1.81
CA VAL A 397 9.41 -1.23 2.06
C VAL A 397 9.51 -0.89 3.54
N SER A 398 10.68 -1.14 4.15
CA SER A 398 11.01 -0.76 5.53
C SER A 398 12.51 -0.52 5.68
N GLU A 399 12.94 0.08 6.80
CA GLU A 399 14.37 0.18 7.14
C GLU A 399 15.03 -1.18 7.43
N VAL A 400 14.26 -2.21 7.78
CA VAL A 400 14.77 -3.56 8.11
C VAL A 400 14.78 -4.52 6.92
N GLY A 401 14.42 -4.04 5.73
CA GLY A 401 14.48 -4.78 4.46
C GLY A 401 13.13 -4.87 3.73
N GLY A 402 13.11 -5.69 2.67
CA GLY A 402 11.93 -5.94 1.83
C GLY A 402 12.20 -5.69 0.35
N ALA A 403 11.23 -5.05 -0.32
CA ALA A 403 11.32 -4.57 -1.68
C ALA A 403 12.22 -3.34 -1.81
N HIS A 404 12.77 -3.17 -3.01
CA HIS A 404 13.56 -1.99 -3.33
C HIS A 404 12.66 -0.76 -3.52
N LEU A 405 11.45 -0.99 -4.03
CA LEU A 405 10.47 0.01 -4.42
C LEU A 405 9.08 -0.52 -4.11
N SER A 406 8.18 0.36 -3.70
CA SER A 406 6.76 0.04 -3.63
C SER A 406 5.88 1.19 -4.09
N VAL A 407 4.65 0.86 -4.46
CA VAL A 407 3.60 1.84 -4.72
C VAL A 407 2.35 1.48 -3.94
N GLN A 408 1.60 2.49 -3.52
CA GLN A 408 0.43 2.33 -2.67
C GLN A 408 -0.72 3.20 -3.16
N SER A 409 -1.95 2.68 -3.09
CA SER A 409 -3.17 3.47 -3.28
C SER A 409 -3.66 3.91 -1.91
N THR A 410 -3.29 5.13 -1.50
CA THR A 410 -3.74 5.70 -0.24
C THR A 410 -5.28 5.67 -0.13
N HIS A 411 -5.97 6.02 -1.22
CA HIS A 411 -7.45 6.05 -1.26
C HIS A 411 -8.16 4.70 -1.15
N LYS A 412 -7.46 3.57 -1.29
CA LYS A 412 -8.11 2.25 -1.24
C LYS A 412 -8.41 1.82 0.19
N ALA A 413 -7.54 2.15 1.14
CA ALA A 413 -7.64 1.65 2.51
C ALA A 413 -7.24 2.64 3.61
N LEU A 414 -6.64 3.79 3.26
CA LEU A 414 -6.41 4.92 4.17
C LEU A 414 -7.39 6.05 3.85
N ALA A 415 -7.38 7.11 4.66
CA ALA A 415 -8.26 8.26 4.52
C ALA A 415 -7.77 9.26 3.44
N ALA A 416 -7.96 8.93 2.16
CA ALA A 416 -7.65 9.85 1.08
C ALA A 416 -8.66 9.80 -0.08
N PHE A 417 -8.76 10.91 -0.84
CA PHE A 417 -9.64 10.95 -2.00
C PHE A 417 -9.18 10.01 -3.11
N SER A 418 -10.14 9.49 -3.87
CA SER A 418 -9.89 8.71 -5.08
C SER A 418 -8.79 9.34 -5.94
N GLN A 419 -7.96 8.49 -6.55
CA GLN A 419 -6.74 8.86 -7.28
C GLN A 419 -5.52 9.25 -6.41
N ALA A 420 -5.65 9.43 -5.09
CA ALA A 420 -4.49 9.62 -4.22
C ALA A 420 -3.60 8.35 -4.16
N SER A 421 -2.32 8.48 -4.48
CA SER A 421 -1.33 7.40 -4.43
C SER A 421 0.03 7.92 -3.97
N MET A 422 0.85 7.02 -3.43
CA MET A 422 2.24 7.27 -3.10
C MET A 422 3.17 6.28 -3.80
N ILE A 423 4.33 6.78 -4.21
CA ILE A 423 5.50 6.00 -4.61
C ILE A 423 6.47 5.99 -3.44
N HIS A 424 7.10 4.86 -3.17
CA HIS A 424 8.10 4.70 -2.11
C HIS A 424 9.40 4.10 -2.65
N VAL A 425 10.52 4.76 -2.35
CA VAL A 425 11.88 4.31 -2.67
C VAL A 425 12.57 3.90 -1.37
N SER A 426 12.99 2.64 -1.27
CA SER A 426 13.60 2.13 -0.04
C SER A 426 14.99 2.72 0.22
N ASN A 427 15.39 2.72 1.50
CA ASN A 427 16.78 3.01 1.89
C ASN A 427 17.76 1.99 1.29
N ARG A 428 17.32 0.74 1.09
CA ARG A 428 18.14 -0.30 0.43
C ARG A 428 18.43 0.04 -1.03
N PHE A 429 17.43 0.50 -1.79
CA PHE A 429 17.62 0.94 -3.17
C PHE A 429 18.56 2.14 -3.27
N LYS A 430 18.42 3.11 -2.36
CA LYS A 430 19.36 4.22 -2.24
C LYS A 430 20.79 3.73 -2.00
N ALA A 431 20.98 2.80 -1.06
CA ALA A 431 22.28 2.19 -0.79
C ALA A 431 22.86 1.48 -2.03
N LEU A 432 22.05 0.80 -2.85
CA LEU A 432 22.51 0.17 -4.11
C LEU A 432 23.15 1.15 -5.11
N LEU A 433 22.72 2.41 -5.07
CA LEU A 433 23.17 3.46 -5.98
C LEU A 433 24.33 4.28 -5.42
N GLU A 434 24.44 4.41 -4.09
CA GLU A 434 25.44 5.26 -3.44
C GLU A 434 26.60 4.48 -2.83
N THR A 435 26.33 3.48 -1.99
CA THR A 435 27.33 2.89 -1.08
C THR A 435 27.65 1.43 -1.39
N ASP A 436 26.74 0.69 -2.00
CA ASP A 436 26.91 -0.73 -2.28
C ASP A 436 27.66 -0.93 -3.62
N ALA A 437 28.87 -1.49 -3.54
CA ALA A 437 29.71 -1.78 -4.70
C ALA A 437 29.51 -3.20 -5.27
N SER A 438 28.49 -3.95 -4.82
CA SER A 438 28.24 -5.33 -5.23
C SER A 438 28.17 -5.47 -6.75
N ARG A 439 28.82 -6.54 -7.24
CA ARG A 439 28.91 -6.83 -8.68
C ARG A 439 27.53 -6.99 -9.35
N PRO A 440 26.53 -7.66 -8.75
CA PRO A 440 25.24 -7.89 -9.40
C PRO A 440 24.48 -6.61 -9.79
N TYR A 441 24.67 -5.50 -9.06
CA TYR A 441 23.99 -4.22 -9.33
C TYR A 441 24.85 -3.20 -10.09
N ARG A 442 25.98 -3.62 -10.67
CA ARG A 442 26.82 -2.73 -11.50
C ARG A 442 26.05 -2.14 -12.68
N TRP A 443 25.13 -2.90 -13.28
CA TRP A 443 24.27 -2.42 -14.37
C TRP A 443 23.40 -1.24 -13.94
N LEU A 444 22.89 -1.27 -12.71
CA LEU A 444 22.00 -0.25 -12.16
C LEU A 444 22.77 1.07 -11.92
N ARG A 445 23.96 0.99 -11.33
CA ARG A 445 24.83 2.17 -11.15
C ARG A 445 25.32 2.75 -12.47
N ARG A 446 25.56 1.92 -13.48
CA ARG A 446 25.87 2.38 -14.85
C ARG A 446 24.69 3.12 -15.48
N ARG A 447 23.46 2.62 -15.28
CA ARG A 447 22.23 3.25 -15.78
C ARG A 447 22.04 4.65 -15.23
N PHE A 448 22.22 4.81 -13.92
CA PHE A 448 22.05 6.09 -13.25
C PHE A 448 23.39 6.78 -12.97
N HIS A 449 24.42 6.52 -13.79
CA HIS A 449 25.74 7.08 -13.55
C HIS A 449 25.74 8.61 -13.70
N LEU A 450 26.32 9.30 -12.72
CA LEU A 450 26.59 10.72 -12.74
C LEU A 450 28.07 10.94 -12.40
N HIS A 451 28.94 11.19 -13.38
CA HIS A 451 30.35 11.56 -13.19
C HIS A 451 31.11 10.95 -11.97
N GLY A 452 30.97 9.65 -11.72
CA GLY A 452 31.65 8.94 -10.62
C GLY A 452 30.98 8.98 -9.22
N HIS A 453 29.95 9.81 -9.01
CA HIS A 453 29.23 9.95 -7.73
C HIS A 453 27.81 10.49 -7.95
N GLY A 454 26.87 10.14 -7.08
CA GLY A 454 25.53 10.72 -7.12
C GLY A 454 24.54 10.00 -8.04
N SER A 455 24.66 8.67 -8.12
CA SER A 455 23.74 7.88 -8.96
C SER A 455 22.30 7.90 -8.45
N TYR A 456 22.10 8.10 -7.14
CA TYR A 456 20.77 8.22 -6.55
C TYR A 456 20.12 9.56 -6.91
N GLU A 457 20.88 10.64 -6.91
CA GLU A 457 20.45 11.98 -7.33
C GLU A 457 20.02 11.94 -8.79
N LYS A 458 20.80 11.30 -9.67
CA LYS A 458 20.37 11.10 -11.07
C LYS A 458 19.09 10.27 -11.16
N PHE A 459 18.95 9.18 -10.41
CA PHE A 459 17.71 8.41 -10.39
C PHE A 459 16.52 9.27 -9.92
N SER A 460 16.69 10.05 -8.85
CA SER A 460 15.64 10.91 -8.31
C SER A 460 15.24 11.96 -9.33
N HIS A 461 16.19 12.59 -10.01
CA HIS A 461 15.94 13.49 -11.13
C HIS A 461 15.15 12.80 -12.26
N ASP A 462 15.61 11.65 -12.75
CA ASP A 462 14.94 10.89 -13.82
C ASP A 462 13.50 10.50 -13.43
N LEU A 463 13.28 10.11 -12.16
CA LEU A 463 11.95 9.79 -11.64
C LEU A 463 11.01 11.00 -11.68
N HIS A 464 11.50 12.17 -11.26
CA HIS A 464 10.71 13.38 -11.28
C HIS A 464 10.41 13.87 -12.69
N GLU A 465 11.37 13.77 -13.62
CA GLU A 465 11.10 14.02 -15.04
C GLU A 465 10.03 13.06 -15.58
N MET A 466 10.10 11.78 -15.20
CA MET A 466 9.07 10.82 -15.58
C MET A 466 7.71 11.16 -14.97
N LEU A 467 7.66 11.58 -13.71
CA LEU A 467 6.42 12.03 -13.07
C LEU A 467 5.82 13.25 -13.77
N ARG A 468 6.62 14.16 -14.33
CA ARG A 468 6.12 15.31 -15.11
C ARG A 468 5.39 14.90 -16.41
N TYR A 469 5.69 13.75 -17.01
CA TYR A 469 4.89 13.23 -18.13
C TYR A 469 3.48 12.82 -17.70
N TRP A 470 3.30 12.47 -16.43
CA TRP A 470 2.11 11.81 -15.93
C TRP A 470 1.27 12.65 -14.99
N HIS A 471 1.90 13.58 -14.27
CA HIS A 471 1.22 14.56 -13.44
C HIS A 471 0.55 15.61 -14.32
N SER A 472 -0.66 15.98 -13.93
CA SER A 472 -1.25 17.21 -14.43
C SER A 472 -0.36 18.39 -14.03
N THR A 473 -0.16 19.34 -14.92
CA THR A 473 0.47 20.63 -14.60
C THR A 473 -0.38 21.48 -13.64
N SER A 474 -1.61 21.05 -13.38
CA SER A 474 -2.55 21.62 -12.41
C SER A 474 -3.11 20.48 -11.54
N PRO A 475 -2.36 19.99 -10.54
CA PRO A 475 -2.84 18.92 -9.67
C PRO A 475 -3.96 19.43 -8.76
N HIS A 476 -4.86 18.54 -8.33
CA HIS A 476 -5.94 18.89 -7.42
C HIS A 476 -5.42 18.99 -5.98
N TYR A 477 -5.30 20.21 -5.45
CA TYR A 477 -4.70 20.50 -4.14
C TYR A 477 -5.43 19.81 -2.97
N PRO A 478 -6.78 19.72 -2.94
CA PRO A 478 -7.46 18.94 -1.92
C PRO A 478 -7.02 17.47 -1.89
N THR A 479 -6.77 16.83 -3.04
CA THR A 479 -6.23 15.47 -3.09
C THR A 479 -4.84 15.39 -2.45
N LEU A 480 -3.95 16.35 -2.74
CA LEU A 480 -2.63 16.44 -2.10
C LEU A 480 -2.72 16.65 -0.59
N ALA A 481 -3.67 17.44 -0.12
CA ALA A 481 -3.92 17.62 1.31
C ALA A 481 -4.35 16.31 1.99
N THR A 482 -5.19 15.50 1.34
CA THR A 482 -5.55 14.19 1.90
C THR A 482 -4.38 13.20 1.95
N LEU A 483 -3.44 13.26 1.00
CA LEU A 483 -2.21 12.46 1.04
C LEU A 483 -1.32 12.81 2.24
N ASP A 484 -1.20 14.10 2.56
CA ASP A 484 -0.45 14.61 3.71
C ASP A 484 -1.11 14.20 5.03
N ILE A 485 -2.41 14.44 5.19
CA ILE A 485 -3.15 14.13 6.43
C ILE A 485 -3.25 12.61 6.67
N ALA A 486 -3.40 11.79 5.63
CA ALA A 486 -3.53 10.33 5.79
C ALA A 486 -2.32 9.72 6.52
N GLY A 487 -1.10 10.17 6.18
CA GLY A 487 0.12 9.73 6.88
C GLY A 487 0.13 10.15 8.35
N VAL A 488 -0.27 11.40 8.63
CA VAL A 488 -0.34 11.94 9.99
C VAL A 488 -1.38 11.20 10.84
N GLN A 489 -2.57 10.91 10.30
CA GLN A 489 -3.59 10.12 10.97
C GLN A 489 -3.04 8.75 11.35
N MET A 490 -2.39 8.05 10.41
CA MET A 490 -1.83 6.74 10.69
C MET A 490 -0.69 6.78 11.72
N ARG A 491 0.04 7.89 11.84
CA ARG A 491 1.06 8.09 12.88
C ARG A 491 0.47 8.32 14.27
N LEU A 492 -0.69 8.98 14.36
CA LEU A 492 -1.36 9.32 15.62
C LEU A 492 -2.34 8.25 16.10
N GLU A 493 -3.04 7.60 15.18
CA GLU A 493 -4.20 6.75 15.47
C GLU A 493 -4.11 5.37 14.80
N GLY A 494 -3.08 5.12 13.99
CA GLY A 494 -2.98 3.89 13.19
C GLY A 494 -3.01 2.61 14.00
N LEU A 495 -2.37 2.59 15.17
CA LEU A 495 -2.37 1.44 16.08
C LEU A 495 -3.80 1.11 16.53
N ARG A 496 -4.47 2.04 17.21
CA ARG A 496 -5.87 1.90 17.65
C ARG A 496 -6.81 1.56 16.50
N LEU A 497 -6.76 2.30 15.39
CA LEU A 497 -7.66 2.09 14.27
C LEU A 497 -7.55 0.66 13.76
N LEU A 498 -6.34 0.17 13.50
CA LEU A 498 -6.14 -1.18 12.99
C LEU A 498 -6.50 -2.24 14.03
N GLU A 499 -6.13 -2.04 15.29
CA GLU A 499 -6.44 -2.98 16.37
C GLU A 499 -7.95 -3.15 16.57
N GLU A 500 -8.71 -2.07 16.55
CA GLU A 500 -10.17 -2.12 16.60
C GLU A 500 -10.76 -2.94 15.45
N ARG A 501 -10.30 -2.72 14.21
CA ARG A 501 -10.82 -3.44 13.03
C ARG A 501 -10.44 -4.91 13.07
N LEU A 502 -9.22 -5.24 13.52
CA LEU A 502 -8.78 -6.63 13.72
C LEU A 502 -9.69 -7.34 14.74
N HIS A 503 -9.98 -6.69 15.86
CA HIS A 503 -10.90 -7.22 16.87
C HIS A 503 -12.33 -7.38 16.35
N TRP A 504 -12.87 -6.38 15.66
CA TRP A 504 -14.23 -6.43 15.10
C TRP A 504 -14.36 -7.53 14.05
N VAL A 505 -13.35 -7.70 13.19
CA VAL A 505 -13.30 -8.81 12.24
C VAL A 505 -13.28 -10.14 12.97
N ALA A 506 -12.39 -10.33 13.95
CA ALA A 506 -12.30 -11.59 14.68
C ALA A 506 -13.62 -11.93 15.41
N ASP A 507 -14.26 -10.94 16.04
CA ASP A 507 -15.56 -11.09 16.68
C ASP A 507 -16.66 -11.45 15.69
N PHE A 508 -16.74 -10.72 14.57
CA PHE A 508 -17.70 -10.97 13.52
C PHE A 508 -17.56 -12.38 12.93
N GLN A 509 -16.33 -12.82 12.66
CA GLN A 509 -16.04 -14.16 12.14
C GLN A 509 -16.51 -15.25 13.12
N ARG A 510 -16.25 -15.10 14.42
CA ARG A 510 -16.77 -16.02 15.46
C ARG A 510 -18.29 -16.06 15.47
N ARG A 511 -18.94 -14.90 15.50
CA ARG A 511 -20.41 -14.80 15.48
C ARG A 511 -21.04 -15.45 14.24
N VAL A 512 -20.42 -15.29 13.07
CA VAL A 512 -20.87 -15.94 11.84
C VAL A 512 -20.72 -17.46 11.93
N ALA A 513 -19.57 -17.94 12.42
CA ALA A 513 -19.33 -19.36 12.64
C ALA A 513 -20.36 -19.98 13.59
N ASP A 514 -20.63 -19.33 14.73
CA ASP A 514 -21.62 -19.77 15.72
C ASP A 514 -23.04 -19.79 15.14
N LEU A 515 -23.40 -18.77 14.35
CA LEU A 515 -24.72 -18.66 13.73
C LEU A 515 -24.96 -19.77 12.68
N VAL A 516 -23.93 -20.10 11.91
CA VAL A 516 -23.98 -21.11 10.84
C VAL A 516 -23.81 -22.52 11.42
N GLY A 517 -23.21 -22.66 12.60
CA GLY A 517 -22.87 -23.95 13.21
C GLY A 517 -21.70 -24.63 12.50
N ARG A 518 -20.73 -23.86 11.98
CA ARG A 518 -19.56 -24.34 11.24
C ARG A 518 -18.28 -23.64 11.70
N PRO A 519 -17.10 -24.27 11.57
CA PRO A 519 -15.83 -23.60 11.83
C PRO A 519 -15.62 -22.35 10.98
N ILE A 520 -14.91 -21.34 11.52
CA ILE A 520 -14.63 -20.07 10.81
C ILE A 520 -14.08 -20.30 9.41
N HIS A 521 -13.12 -21.22 9.25
CA HIS A 521 -12.45 -21.49 7.98
C HIS A 521 -13.36 -22.13 6.91
N GLU A 522 -14.55 -22.61 7.29
CA GLU A 522 -15.58 -23.05 6.34
C GLU A 522 -16.52 -21.91 5.90
N CYS A 523 -16.68 -20.88 6.73
CA CYS A 523 -17.55 -19.74 6.45
C CYS A 523 -16.78 -18.59 5.77
N ILE A 524 -15.58 -18.32 6.26
CA ILE A 524 -14.74 -17.20 5.86
C ILE A 524 -13.43 -17.77 5.29
N VAL A 525 -13.21 -17.51 4.01
CA VAL A 525 -12.05 -18.01 3.27
C VAL A 525 -10.79 -17.37 3.84
N GLY A 526 -9.79 -18.21 4.15
CA GLY A 526 -8.45 -17.78 4.53
C GLY A 526 -7.39 -18.46 3.65
N LEU A 527 -6.12 -18.34 4.06
CA LEU A 527 -4.95 -18.84 3.31
C LEU A 527 -5.15 -20.28 2.81
N ARG A 528 -5.39 -21.23 3.72
CA ARG A 528 -5.55 -22.67 3.42
C ARG A 528 -6.63 -22.95 2.36
N ALA A 529 -7.74 -22.22 2.41
CA ALA A 529 -8.82 -22.40 1.44
C ALA A 529 -8.42 -21.89 0.04
N ILE A 530 -7.55 -20.87 -0.06
CA ILE A 530 -7.07 -20.29 -1.33
C ILE A 530 -5.92 -21.10 -1.93
N VAL A 531 -4.90 -21.43 -1.14
CA VAL A 531 -3.65 -22.02 -1.63
C VAL A 531 -3.57 -23.54 -1.47
N GLY A 532 -4.55 -24.14 -0.79
CA GLY A 532 -4.62 -25.56 -0.49
C GLY A 532 -4.09 -25.92 0.91
N GLU A 533 -4.07 -27.22 1.16
CA GLU A 533 -3.74 -27.85 2.45
C GLU A 533 -2.25 -27.92 2.78
N ASP A 534 -1.40 -27.58 1.81
CA ASP A 534 0.05 -27.69 1.95
C ASP A 534 0.57 -26.72 3.03
N PRO A 535 1.13 -27.22 4.15
CA PRO A 535 1.57 -26.38 5.25
C PRO A 535 2.73 -25.46 4.85
N LYS A 536 3.46 -25.77 3.76
CA LYS A 536 4.59 -24.99 3.29
C LYS A 536 4.26 -23.52 3.07
N TRP A 537 3.03 -23.19 2.66
CA TRP A 537 2.64 -21.80 2.42
C TRP A 537 2.73 -20.99 3.70
N LYS A 538 2.21 -21.54 4.81
CA LYS A 538 2.33 -20.90 6.11
C LYS A 538 3.79 -20.90 6.57
N GLU A 539 4.51 -22.01 6.45
CA GLU A 539 5.92 -22.13 6.88
C GLU A 539 6.83 -21.13 6.17
N GLN A 540 6.66 -20.96 4.86
CA GLN A 540 7.41 -20.03 4.02
C GLN A 540 7.07 -18.56 4.25
N GLY A 541 6.05 -18.27 5.05
CA GLY A 541 5.72 -16.90 5.41
C GLY A 541 4.56 -16.29 4.65
N TYR A 542 3.75 -17.05 3.89
CA TYR A 542 2.51 -16.49 3.34
C TYR A 542 1.48 -16.30 4.45
N PHE A 543 0.69 -15.24 4.31
CA PHE A 543 -0.33 -14.89 5.29
C PHE A 543 -1.56 -14.29 4.61
N HIS A 544 -2.75 -14.58 5.11
CA HIS A 544 -3.98 -13.95 4.63
C HIS A 544 -4.35 -12.80 5.54
N ASP A 545 -4.43 -11.61 4.97
CA ASP A 545 -4.81 -10.38 5.64
C ASP A 545 -6.26 -10.47 6.15
N PRO A 546 -6.51 -10.41 7.47
CA PRO A 546 -7.85 -10.50 8.03
C PRO A 546 -8.75 -9.34 7.60
N LEU A 547 -8.19 -8.19 7.21
CA LEU A 547 -8.96 -7.03 6.74
C LEU A 547 -9.52 -7.22 5.31
N LYS A 548 -9.22 -8.37 4.67
CA LYS A 548 -9.82 -8.83 3.41
C LYS A 548 -10.77 -9.98 3.70
N MET A 549 -12.00 -9.66 4.08
CA MET A 549 -12.96 -10.66 4.53
C MET A 549 -13.71 -11.29 3.36
N ILE A 550 -13.49 -12.58 3.11
CA ILE A 550 -14.10 -13.33 2.01
C ILE A 550 -15.12 -14.32 2.55
N LEU A 551 -16.41 -14.06 2.34
CA LEU A 551 -17.51 -14.96 2.71
C LEU A 551 -17.73 -16.01 1.62
N ALA A 552 -17.83 -17.29 2.00
CA ALA A 552 -18.06 -18.42 1.08
C ALA A 552 -19.51 -18.90 1.09
N PHE A 553 -19.97 -19.37 -0.08
CA PHE A 553 -21.29 -19.94 -0.30
C PHE A 553 -21.17 -21.35 -0.88
N ARG A 554 -22.08 -22.23 -0.47
CA ARG A 554 -22.04 -23.64 -0.89
C ARG A 554 -22.26 -23.85 -2.38
N ASP A 555 -22.93 -22.91 -3.03
CA ASP A 555 -23.27 -22.95 -4.44
C ASP A 555 -23.47 -21.53 -5.01
N ALA A 556 -23.54 -21.44 -6.34
CA ALA A 556 -23.64 -20.16 -7.02
C ALA A 556 -25.02 -19.48 -6.88
N ALA A 557 -26.10 -20.25 -6.80
CA ALA A 557 -27.45 -19.69 -6.65
C ALA A 557 -27.61 -19.00 -5.29
N SER A 558 -27.03 -19.60 -4.25
CA SER A 558 -26.90 -19.08 -2.90
C SER A 558 -26.13 -17.75 -2.86
N CYS A 559 -24.96 -17.69 -3.50
CA CYS A 559 -24.17 -16.45 -3.60
C CYS A 559 -24.95 -15.35 -4.33
N ASP A 560 -25.58 -15.67 -5.47
CA ASP A 560 -26.38 -14.73 -6.25
C ASP A 560 -27.58 -14.18 -5.47
N ALA A 561 -28.27 -15.05 -4.72
CA ALA A 561 -29.36 -14.64 -3.84
C ALA A 561 -28.87 -13.71 -2.72
N PHE A 562 -27.69 -13.97 -2.17
CA PHE A 562 -27.09 -13.10 -1.16
C PHE A 562 -26.70 -11.73 -1.74
N ARG A 563 -26.10 -11.68 -2.94
CA ARG A 563 -25.81 -10.41 -3.63
C ARG A 563 -27.08 -9.58 -3.88
N ARG A 564 -28.20 -10.23 -4.27
CA ARG A 564 -29.50 -9.55 -4.38
C ARG A 564 -30.03 -9.07 -3.02
N LEU A 565 -29.74 -9.77 -1.93
CA LEU A 565 -30.09 -9.33 -0.58
C LEU A 565 -29.26 -8.11 -0.16
N LEU A 566 -27.95 -8.12 -0.39
CA LEU A 566 -27.05 -6.98 -0.13
C LEU A 566 -27.51 -5.72 -0.87
N HIS A 567 -27.82 -5.84 -2.17
CA HIS A 567 -28.36 -4.71 -2.95
C HIS A 567 -29.64 -4.14 -2.35
N ARG A 568 -30.60 -5.00 -1.98
CA ARG A 568 -31.86 -4.56 -1.33
C ARG A 568 -31.64 -3.97 0.07
N SER A 569 -30.52 -4.30 0.70
CA SER A 569 -30.12 -3.79 2.01
C SER A 569 -29.15 -2.60 1.91
N HIS A 570 -28.90 -2.08 0.70
CA HIS A 570 -27.97 -0.98 0.43
C HIS A 570 -26.54 -1.23 0.92
N ILE A 571 -26.11 -2.49 0.97
CA ILE A 571 -24.73 -2.87 1.31
C ILE A 571 -23.97 -3.13 0.02
N GLN A 572 -22.90 -2.36 -0.19
CA GLN A 572 -21.96 -2.57 -1.29
C GLN A 572 -20.87 -3.55 -0.85
N TRP A 573 -20.33 -4.29 -1.81
CA TRP A 573 -19.20 -5.19 -1.62
C TRP A 573 -18.15 -4.93 -2.70
N GLU A 574 -16.94 -5.43 -2.49
CA GLU A 574 -15.80 -5.11 -3.35
C GLU A 574 -15.76 -6.00 -4.61
N LYS A 575 -15.79 -7.32 -4.41
CA LYS A 575 -15.68 -8.31 -5.48
C LYS A 575 -16.52 -9.51 -5.13
N ALA A 576 -17.06 -10.18 -6.15
CA ALA A 576 -17.68 -11.48 -5.98
C ALA A 576 -17.21 -12.44 -7.08
N THR A 577 -17.11 -13.71 -6.73
CA THR A 577 -17.02 -14.82 -7.66
C THR A 577 -18.40 -15.49 -7.74
N PRO A 578 -18.57 -16.59 -8.50
CA PRO A 578 -19.80 -17.36 -8.41
C PRO A 578 -20.13 -17.84 -6.99
N VAL A 579 -19.15 -18.01 -6.10
CA VAL A 579 -19.35 -18.68 -4.79
C VAL A 579 -18.73 -17.94 -3.60
N THR A 580 -18.15 -16.75 -3.82
CA THR A 580 -17.56 -15.94 -2.74
C THR A 580 -17.90 -14.47 -2.89
N VAL A 581 -17.95 -13.75 -1.78
CA VAL A 581 -18.09 -12.28 -1.72
C VAL A 581 -17.00 -11.70 -0.82
N LEU A 582 -16.21 -10.77 -1.35
CA LEU A 582 -15.14 -10.07 -0.65
C LEU A 582 -15.60 -8.70 -0.15
N PHE A 583 -15.31 -8.43 1.12
CA PHE A 583 -15.49 -7.15 1.78
C PHE A 583 -14.14 -6.59 2.23
N LEU A 584 -13.90 -5.31 1.94
CA LEU A 584 -12.73 -4.60 2.44
C LEU A 584 -13.05 -3.97 3.80
N VAL A 585 -12.22 -4.26 4.79
CA VAL A 585 -12.23 -3.56 6.07
C VAL A 585 -11.11 -2.52 6.02
N THR A 586 -11.47 -1.25 6.09
CA THR A 586 -10.53 -0.12 5.97
C THR A 586 -10.49 0.69 7.27
N VAL A 587 -9.63 1.69 7.35
CA VAL A 587 -9.61 2.61 8.51
C VAL A 587 -10.94 3.35 8.70
N GLY A 588 -11.72 3.53 7.62
CA GLY A 588 -13.06 4.15 7.65
C GLY A 588 -14.20 3.19 7.96
N THR A 589 -13.96 1.87 8.04
CA THR A 589 -15.00 0.90 8.42
C THR A 589 -15.35 1.08 9.90
N VAL A 590 -16.64 1.13 10.21
CA VAL A 590 -17.17 1.24 11.59
C VAL A 590 -17.87 -0.06 12.03
N ARG A 591 -18.09 -0.22 13.33
CA ARG A 591 -18.67 -1.44 13.93
C ARG A 591 -20.07 -1.75 13.37
N GLU A 592 -20.87 -0.73 13.09
CA GLU A 592 -22.23 -0.85 12.58
C GLU A 592 -22.28 -1.55 11.22
N HIS A 593 -21.26 -1.39 10.38
CA HIS A 593 -21.18 -2.09 9.09
C HIS A 593 -21.23 -3.62 9.27
N PHE A 594 -20.55 -4.14 10.30
CA PHE A 594 -20.58 -5.56 10.64
C PHE A 594 -21.97 -5.99 11.11
N GLU A 595 -22.69 -5.17 11.88
CA GLU A 595 -24.04 -5.49 12.33
C GLU A 595 -25.05 -5.56 11.16
N TYR A 596 -24.97 -4.64 10.21
CA TYR A 596 -25.80 -4.68 9.01
C TYR A 596 -25.52 -5.93 8.18
N LEU A 597 -24.24 -6.25 7.96
CA LEU A 597 -23.86 -7.46 7.21
C LEU A 597 -24.29 -8.74 7.94
N PHE A 598 -24.15 -8.79 9.27
CA PHE A 598 -24.56 -9.95 10.08
C PHE A 598 -26.06 -10.25 9.95
N ARG A 599 -26.91 -9.20 9.88
CA ARG A 599 -28.35 -9.35 9.66
C ARG A 599 -28.69 -9.97 8.30
N CYS A 600 -27.93 -9.65 7.26
CA CYS A 600 -28.07 -10.29 5.96
C CYS A 600 -27.64 -11.76 6.02
N ILE A 601 -26.49 -12.05 6.62
CA ILE A 601 -25.98 -13.42 6.79
C ILE A 601 -26.99 -14.28 7.55
N ARG A 602 -27.60 -13.74 8.61
CA ARG A 602 -28.61 -14.47 9.41
C ARG A 602 -29.80 -14.95 8.59
N GLN A 603 -30.24 -14.20 7.59
CA GLN A 603 -31.35 -14.60 6.71
C GLN A 603 -30.99 -15.75 5.77
N MET A 604 -29.69 -15.96 5.54
CA MET A 604 -29.17 -16.95 4.60
C MET A 604 -28.10 -17.84 5.25
N ARG A 605 -28.19 -18.09 6.57
CA ARG A 605 -27.15 -18.81 7.31
C ARG A 605 -26.85 -20.19 6.71
N ASP A 606 -27.91 -20.86 6.25
CA ASP A 606 -27.77 -22.21 5.70
C ASP A 606 -27.03 -22.15 4.36
N ALA A 607 -27.03 -21.02 3.64
CA ALA A 607 -26.33 -20.89 2.36
C ALA A 607 -24.80 -20.74 2.50
N ILE A 608 -24.31 -20.40 3.70
CA ILE A 608 -22.90 -20.13 3.98
C ILE A 608 -22.11 -21.44 4.13
N GLY A 609 -20.94 -21.48 3.52
CA GLY A 609 -20.02 -22.61 3.59
C GLY A 609 -19.15 -22.70 2.35
N LEU A 610 -18.03 -23.43 2.43
CA LEU A 610 -17.20 -23.71 1.26
C LEU A 610 -18.00 -24.51 0.22
N PRO A 611 -17.85 -24.21 -1.08
CA PRO A 611 -18.56 -24.93 -2.12
C PRO A 611 -18.09 -26.38 -2.23
N GLU A 612 -19.00 -27.31 -2.49
CA GLU A 612 -18.66 -28.74 -2.64
C GLU A 612 -18.07 -29.07 -4.02
N ARG A 613 -18.45 -28.28 -5.04
CA ARG A 613 -18.00 -28.46 -6.43
C ARG A 613 -17.50 -27.13 -6.98
N PRO A 614 -16.47 -27.14 -7.84
CA PRO A 614 -15.97 -25.92 -8.44
C PRO A 614 -17.01 -25.32 -9.41
N PRO A 615 -17.27 -24.00 -9.36
CA PRO A 615 -18.18 -23.31 -10.29
C PRO A 615 -17.67 -23.19 -11.73
N ALA A 616 -16.41 -23.52 -11.98
CA ALA A 616 -15.74 -23.48 -13.27
C ALA A 616 -14.72 -24.61 -13.40
N ASP A 617 -14.40 -24.96 -14.64
CA ASP A 617 -13.33 -25.92 -14.94
C ASP A 617 -11.96 -25.27 -14.70
N ALA A 618 -11.21 -25.80 -13.71
CA ALA A 618 -9.90 -25.32 -13.32
C ALA A 618 -8.91 -25.33 -14.49
N ASP A 619 -8.94 -26.42 -15.25
CA ASP A 619 -7.98 -26.72 -16.29
C ASP A 619 -8.10 -25.73 -17.45
N VAL A 620 -9.34 -25.35 -17.81
CA VAL A 620 -9.60 -24.35 -18.84
C VAL A 620 -9.03 -22.99 -18.41
N LEU A 621 -9.22 -22.63 -17.14
CA LEU A 621 -8.87 -21.31 -16.62
C LEU A 621 -7.37 -21.15 -16.43
N GLU A 622 -6.68 -22.17 -15.93
CA GLU A 622 -5.22 -22.18 -15.83
C GLU A 622 -4.57 -22.13 -17.22
N ARG A 623 -5.03 -22.96 -18.17
CA ARG A 623 -4.52 -22.93 -19.55
C ARG A 623 -4.78 -21.60 -20.26
N ALA A 624 -5.88 -20.92 -19.92
CA ALA A 624 -6.20 -19.62 -20.50
C ALA A 624 -5.22 -18.52 -20.07
N VAL A 625 -4.46 -18.69 -18.98
CA VAL A 625 -3.60 -17.62 -18.44
C VAL A 625 -2.11 -17.99 -18.38
N ALA A 626 -1.77 -19.26 -18.66
CA ALA A 626 -0.40 -19.76 -18.61
C ALA A 626 0.52 -19.29 -19.76
N GLY A 627 -0.04 -18.63 -20.78
CA GLY A 627 0.69 -18.23 -21.98
C GLY A 627 1.74 -17.14 -21.75
N GLN A 628 2.88 -17.27 -22.42
CA GLN A 628 3.94 -16.25 -22.55
C GLN A 628 3.82 -15.52 -23.91
N PRO A 629 4.16 -14.22 -23.99
CA PRO A 629 4.15 -13.50 -25.26
C PRO A 629 5.13 -14.12 -26.27
N VAL A 630 4.65 -14.31 -27.50
CA VAL A 630 5.45 -14.79 -28.64
C VAL A 630 5.91 -13.65 -29.54
N VAL A 631 5.40 -12.45 -29.28
CA VAL A 631 5.77 -11.18 -29.91
C VAL A 631 5.98 -10.15 -28.80
N LEU A 632 6.90 -9.21 -29.00
CA LEU A 632 7.11 -8.11 -28.08
C LEU A 632 5.78 -7.37 -27.84
N PRO A 633 5.28 -7.27 -26.59
CA PRO A 633 3.98 -6.67 -26.31
C PRO A 633 3.85 -5.23 -26.81
N ARG A 634 4.96 -4.48 -26.84
CA ARG A 634 4.99 -3.13 -27.40
C ARG A 634 4.61 -3.11 -28.88
N ASP A 635 5.20 -3.99 -29.67
CA ASP A 635 4.95 -4.04 -31.11
C ASP A 635 3.53 -4.49 -31.39
N ALA A 636 3.07 -5.53 -30.68
CA ALA A 636 1.70 -6.01 -30.82
C ALA A 636 0.66 -4.98 -30.39
N ALA A 637 0.96 -4.11 -29.42
CA ALA A 637 0.03 -3.09 -28.94
C ALA A 637 0.00 -1.81 -29.79
N LEU A 638 1.07 -1.54 -30.54
CA LEU A 638 1.24 -0.30 -31.32
C LEU A 638 1.19 -0.55 -32.84
N CYS A 639 1.03 -1.79 -33.29
CA CYS A 639 0.82 -2.12 -34.69
C CYS A 639 -0.60 -1.73 -35.16
N ASP A 640 -0.79 -1.70 -36.49
CA ASP A 640 -2.13 -1.71 -37.05
C ASP A 640 -2.79 -3.06 -36.76
N GLY A 641 -3.94 -3.01 -36.08
CA GLY A 641 -4.74 -4.18 -35.73
C GLY A 641 -5.85 -4.46 -36.75
N GLU A 642 -6.40 -5.67 -36.71
CA GLU A 642 -7.66 -6.00 -37.35
C GLU A 642 -8.66 -6.61 -36.37
N LEU A 643 -9.94 -6.24 -36.49
CA LEU A 643 -11.02 -6.81 -35.69
C LEU A 643 -11.50 -8.12 -36.31
N VAL A 644 -11.37 -9.21 -35.57
CA VAL A 644 -11.86 -10.54 -35.97
C VAL A 644 -12.93 -11.02 -35.00
N PRO A 645 -13.92 -11.81 -35.45
CA PRO A 645 -14.86 -12.46 -34.53
C PRO A 645 -14.10 -13.26 -33.48
N LEU A 646 -14.49 -13.16 -32.20
CA LEU A 646 -13.80 -13.84 -31.09
C LEU A 646 -13.63 -15.35 -31.34
N ALA A 647 -14.66 -16.01 -31.87
CA ALA A 647 -14.63 -17.44 -32.19
C ALA A 647 -13.63 -17.81 -33.31
N GLN A 648 -13.16 -16.85 -34.11
CA GLN A 648 -12.21 -17.03 -35.22
C GLN A 648 -10.81 -16.50 -34.87
N SER A 649 -10.59 -16.05 -33.64
CA SER A 649 -9.32 -15.45 -33.21
C SER A 649 -8.26 -16.48 -32.80
N GLU A 650 -8.60 -17.77 -32.77
CA GLU A 650 -7.69 -18.84 -32.36
C GLU A 650 -6.41 -18.85 -33.22
N GLY A 651 -5.25 -18.95 -32.57
CA GLY A 651 -3.94 -18.94 -33.21
C GLY A 651 -3.43 -17.56 -33.62
N ARG A 652 -4.28 -16.52 -33.61
CA ARG A 652 -3.88 -15.12 -33.87
C ARG A 652 -3.13 -14.53 -32.69
N ILE A 653 -2.41 -13.43 -32.91
CA ILE A 653 -1.71 -12.69 -31.86
C ILE A 653 -2.61 -11.56 -31.36
N ALA A 654 -2.90 -11.50 -30.07
CA ALA A 654 -3.65 -10.41 -29.49
C ALA A 654 -2.87 -9.09 -29.61
N SER A 655 -3.52 -8.02 -30.05
CA SER A 655 -2.96 -6.66 -30.04
C SER A 655 -3.48 -5.81 -28.87
N GLN A 656 -4.61 -6.21 -28.29
CA GLN A 656 -5.21 -5.54 -27.14
C GLN A 656 -5.27 -6.43 -25.91
N LEU A 657 -5.45 -5.76 -24.77
CA LEU A 657 -5.63 -6.39 -23.48
C LEU A 657 -7.14 -6.65 -23.27
N LEU A 658 -7.52 -7.91 -23.01
CA LEU A 658 -8.89 -8.25 -22.59
C LEU A 658 -8.91 -8.74 -21.14
N VAL A 659 -9.77 -8.12 -20.33
CA VAL A 659 -9.98 -8.48 -18.92
C VAL A 659 -11.43 -8.85 -18.68
N PRO A 660 -11.76 -10.14 -18.54
CA PRO A 660 -13.07 -10.57 -18.09
C PRO A 660 -13.24 -10.42 -16.57
N TYR A 661 -14.44 -10.03 -16.12
CA TYR A 661 -14.83 -9.91 -14.72
C TYR A 661 -16.07 -10.79 -14.44
N PRO A 662 -15.95 -11.90 -13.69
CA PRO A 662 -14.72 -12.49 -13.13
C PRO A 662 -13.82 -13.14 -14.21
N PRO A 663 -12.53 -13.40 -13.91
CA PRO A 663 -11.89 -13.30 -12.61
C PRO A 663 -11.16 -11.96 -12.34
N GLY A 664 -11.16 -11.04 -13.29
CA GLY A 664 -10.59 -9.70 -13.17
C GLY A 664 -9.09 -9.60 -13.48
N ILE A 665 -8.52 -10.60 -14.18
CA ILE A 665 -7.13 -10.58 -14.65
C ILE A 665 -7.06 -10.62 -16.18
N PRO A 666 -6.00 -10.07 -16.79
CA PRO A 666 -5.85 -10.09 -18.24
C PRO A 666 -5.73 -11.51 -18.80
N VAL A 667 -6.67 -11.89 -19.66
CA VAL A 667 -6.64 -13.17 -20.39
C VAL A 667 -5.94 -12.98 -21.73
N PHE A 668 -6.27 -11.89 -22.44
CA PHE A 668 -5.49 -11.47 -23.60
C PHE A 668 -4.55 -10.36 -23.16
N ILE A 669 -3.32 -10.46 -23.61
CA ILE A 669 -2.26 -9.48 -23.40
C ILE A 669 -1.62 -9.30 -24.77
N PRO A 670 -1.29 -8.06 -25.18
CA PRO A 670 -0.59 -7.83 -26.43
C PRO A 670 0.63 -8.74 -26.57
N GLY A 671 0.74 -9.42 -27.72
CA GLY A 671 1.82 -10.34 -28.03
C GLY A 671 1.56 -11.81 -27.65
N LEU A 672 0.47 -12.12 -26.94
CA LEU A 672 0.06 -13.51 -26.71
C LEU A 672 -0.58 -14.13 -27.95
N ARG A 673 -0.28 -15.40 -28.19
CA ARG A 673 -1.07 -16.22 -29.10
C ARG A 673 -2.38 -16.62 -28.44
N ILE A 674 -3.49 -16.27 -29.07
CA ILE A 674 -4.83 -16.58 -28.59
C ILE A 674 -5.08 -18.08 -28.72
N THR A 675 -5.56 -18.70 -27.64
CA THR A 675 -5.82 -20.14 -27.57
C THR A 675 -7.31 -20.43 -27.38
N ARG A 676 -7.73 -21.67 -27.67
CA ARG A 676 -9.11 -22.11 -27.45
C ARG A 676 -9.59 -21.92 -25.99
N PRO A 677 -8.80 -22.25 -24.95
CA PRO A 677 -9.21 -21.99 -23.56
C PRO A 677 -9.46 -20.51 -23.27
N MET A 678 -8.64 -19.61 -23.82
CA MET A 678 -8.82 -18.16 -23.66
C MET A 678 -10.15 -17.68 -24.25
N ILE A 679 -10.48 -18.16 -25.45
CA ILE A 679 -11.74 -17.84 -26.14
C ILE A 679 -12.93 -18.37 -25.34
N GLN A 680 -12.86 -19.62 -24.88
CA GLN A 680 -13.95 -20.26 -24.12
C GLN A 680 -14.23 -19.50 -22.83
N LEU A 681 -13.19 -19.12 -22.09
CA LEU A 681 -13.32 -18.34 -20.86
C LEU A 681 -14.07 -17.02 -21.09
N ILE A 682 -13.74 -16.29 -22.16
CA ILE A 682 -14.42 -15.04 -22.49
C ILE A 682 -15.88 -15.29 -22.87
N LEU A 683 -16.15 -16.31 -23.69
CA LEU A 683 -17.53 -16.66 -24.08
C LEU A 683 -18.38 -17.05 -22.87
N ASP A 684 -17.82 -17.79 -21.91
CA ASP A 684 -18.51 -18.18 -20.68
C ASP A 684 -18.86 -16.97 -19.82
N VAL A 685 -17.96 -15.99 -19.73
CA VAL A 685 -18.20 -14.73 -19.02
C VAL A 685 -19.26 -13.90 -19.73
N ILE A 686 -19.21 -13.79 -21.06
CA ILE A 686 -20.26 -13.09 -21.84
C ILE A 686 -21.63 -13.74 -21.61
N ALA A 687 -21.70 -15.07 -21.64
CA ALA A 687 -22.95 -15.81 -21.44
C ALA A 687 -23.53 -15.63 -20.03
N ARG A 688 -22.68 -15.56 -18.99
CA ARG A 688 -23.10 -15.46 -17.59
C ARG A 688 -23.33 -14.03 -17.12
N CYS A 689 -22.49 -13.10 -17.56
CA CYS A 689 -22.39 -11.74 -17.00
C CYS A 689 -22.66 -10.64 -18.02
N GLY A 690 -22.81 -10.98 -19.31
CA GLY A 690 -22.95 -10.03 -20.39
C GLY A 690 -21.60 -9.56 -20.94
N ALA A 691 -21.64 -8.94 -22.12
CA ALA A 691 -20.43 -8.50 -22.81
C ALA A 691 -19.70 -7.35 -22.10
N ASP A 692 -20.43 -6.48 -21.38
CA ASP A 692 -19.87 -5.36 -20.63
C ASP A 692 -18.99 -5.81 -19.45
N ALA A 693 -19.09 -7.08 -19.06
CA ALA A 693 -18.23 -7.68 -18.05
C ALA A 693 -16.81 -7.98 -18.59
N VAL A 694 -16.54 -7.77 -19.88
CA VAL A 694 -15.23 -8.00 -20.49
C VAL A 694 -14.66 -6.69 -21.03
N HIS A 695 -13.70 -6.12 -20.32
CA HIS A 695 -13.00 -4.92 -20.78
C HIS A 695 -12.16 -5.23 -22.02
N GLY A 696 -12.18 -4.34 -23.01
CA GLY A 696 -11.46 -4.48 -24.28
C GLY A 696 -12.23 -5.26 -25.36
N LEU A 697 -13.43 -5.76 -25.05
CA LEU A 697 -14.26 -6.46 -26.03
C LEU A 697 -15.05 -5.47 -26.91
N PHE A 698 -14.98 -5.63 -28.22
CA PHE A 698 -15.84 -4.89 -29.15
C PHE A 698 -17.06 -5.73 -29.54
N VAL A 699 -18.27 -5.17 -29.49
CA VAL A 699 -19.50 -5.89 -29.85
C VAL A 699 -20.23 -5.16 -30.98
N ARG A 700 -20.50 -5.88 -32.08
CA ARG A 700 -21.33 -5.39 -33.18
C ARG A 700 -22.44 -6.39 -33.49
N GLY A 701 -23.69 -5.95 -33.41
CA GLY A 701 -24.85 -6.81 -33.70
C GLY A 701 -24.89 -8.09 -32.85
N LYS A 702 -24.60 -7.98 -31.54
CA LYS A 702 -24.45 -9.09 -30.57
C LYS A 702 -23.28 -10.05 -30.82
N ARG A 703 -22.43 -9.80 -31.82
CA ARG A 703 -21.24 -10.62 -32.07
C ARG A 703 -20.02 -10.00 -31.40
N PRO A 704 -19.27 -10.75 -30.58
CA PRO A 704 -18.02 -10.30 -29.99
C PRO A 704 -16.88 -10.34 -31.00
N PHE A 705 -16.08 -9.28 -31.02
CA PHE A 705 -14.86 -9.12 -31.80
C PHE A 705 -13.70 -8.75 -30.88
N VAL A 706 -12.51 -9.16 -31.29
CA VAL A 706 -11.25 -8.84 -30.63
C VAL A 706 -10.28 -8.29 -31.67
N GLU A 707 -9.41 -7.39 -31.22
CA GLU A 707 -8.35 -6.88 -32.06
C GLU A 707 -7.13 -7.79 -31.98
N VAL A 708 -6.62 -8.13 -33.15
CA VAL A 708 -5.44 -8.99 -33.34
C VAL A 708 -4.43 -8.29 -34.25
N LEU A 709 -3.16 -8.69 -34.16
CA LEU A 709 -2.11 -8.27 -35.07
C LEU A 709 -2.54 -8.52 -36.52
N ASN A 710 -2.53 -7.48 -37.35
CA ASN A 710 -2.77 -7.60 -38.78
C ASN A 710 -1.70 -8.49 -39.42
N ARG A 711 -2.10 -9.35 -40.36
CA ARG A 711 -1.19 -10.25 -41.08
C ARG A 711 -0.09 -9.49 -41.82
N ASP A 712 -0.39 -8.31 -42.35
CA ASP A 712 0.59 -7.48 -43.08
C ASP A 712 1.67 -6.89 -42.15
N GLU A 713 1.42 -6.86 -40.84
CA GLU A 713 2.35 -6.37 -39.82
C GLU A 713 3.21 -7.50 -39.20
N GLU A 714 2.94 -8.78 -39.52
CA GLU A 714 3.62 -9.92 -38.89
C GLU A 714 5.14 -9.95 -39.09
N ASP A 715 5.64 -9.33 -40.18
CA ASP A 715 7.07 -9.22 -40.48
C ASP A 715 7.73 -8.01 -39.81
N ARG A 716 6.95 -7.08 -39.25
CA ARG A 716 7.42 -5.84 -38.60
C ARG A 716 7.57 -5.95 -37.09
N VAL A 717 7.07 -7.05 -36.51
CA VAL A 717 7.08 -7.27 -35.06
C VAL A 717 8.27 -8.12 -34.62
N HIS A 718 8.81 -7.81 -33.45
CA HIS A 718 9.87 -8.62 -32.84
C HIS A 718 9.26 -9.90 -32.27
N ARG A 719 9.56 -11.04 -32.90
CA ARG A 719 9.23 -12.37 -32.36
C ARG A 719 10.08 -12.62 -31.12
N LEU A 720 9.43 -13.06 -30.05
CA LEU A 720 10.11 -13.55 -28.85
C LEU A 720 10.22 -15.05 -28.98
N ASP A 721 11.40 -15.59 -28.68
CA ASP A 721 11.56 -17.03 -28.60
C ASP A 721 10.83 -17.51 -27.35
N PRO A 722 9.75 -18.30 -27.46
CA PRO A 722 9.10 -18.87 -26.29
C PRO A 722 9.98 -20.02 -25.80
N ALA A 723 11.19 -19.71 -25.32
CA ALA A 723 12.06 -20.72 -24.74
C ALA A 723 11.32 -21.37 -23.54
N PRO A 724 11.40 -22.71 -23.44
CA PRO A 724 10.48 -23.55 -22.64
C PRO A 724 10.46 -23.23 -21.15
#